data_AF-A0AAN6I4L0-F1
#
_entry.id   AF-A0AAN6I4L0-F1
#
_cell.length_a   1.000
_cell.length_b   1.000
_cell.length_c   1.000
_cell.angle_alpha   90.00
_cell.angle_beta   90.00
_cell.angle_gamma   90.00
#
_symmetry.space_group_name_H-M   'P 1'
#
loop_
_entity.id
_entity.type
_entity.pdbx_description
1 polymer ?
#
loop_
_entity_poly.entity_id
_entity_poly.type
_entity_poly.pdbx_seq_one_letter_code
_entity_poly.pdbx_strand_id
1 'polypeptide(L)'
;MVLLVTLGIIAMAVCQAAAKTHTFFYETKWITANPDGVKERRVISFNGSWPLPTIEVNKGDSVQLHLINGLDVSTSLHFHGLLQNGSNHMDGPVAVTQCPIPPGESFLYEFTVDQVGTYWYHSHSGSQYSDGLRGLFIVHDKEVESNYKFDKELVFSLSDWYHDSSEVLVQKQLSLYNPTGAEPIPQNTLINDTKNITFEVEPDTTYLIRIANIGIMSSQYLFFEDHDIDIIEVDGVYLHPARASMIYLAVGQRMSVLLKTKSSASRNFGIVHALDISMLDALPADLQYVSVNQLVYDKSLPDATLKKEWLDIDSYSPFDDFELRPLDDEPLLPDPDHRIEVVLHMENLGDGVNYAFFNNYTYVAPKVPTLLTALTAPKEYVSNARIYGSNTNSFVLNYGDVVELVVNNEDDNKHPFHLHGHQFQTIVRSDQYDDPHHYDPDAETDLPEIPVRRDTMIVEGNGHMVLRFEAKNPGIWFFHCHLDFHLEQGLALTLIEAPLELQEQFASKELPEYFLHACKASETPYKGNAAANTKHWLDLTGENVQPPPLPDGFTFKGYVALAACTVVALYGLKCIYSYGMGDLNKSENVAADERRMIRKLMLKLNEEQREMLSSSTSTVKKREEMRQMIEELEELDKRFRELE
;
A
#
# COMPACT_ATOMS: atom_id res chain seq x y z
N MET A 1 -46.79 -57.03 45.28
CA MET A 1 -46.18 -57.74 44.14
C MET A 1 -46.16 -56.76 42.98
N VAL A 2 -45.12 -55.93 42.88
CA VAL A 2 -43.79 -56.20 42.30
C VAL A 2 -43.80 -55.89 40.80
N LEU A 3 -43.07 -54.82 40.47
CA LEU A 3 -42.32 -54.52 39.23
C LEU A 3 -42.98 -54.68 37.85
N LEU A 4 -43.01 -53.58 37.09
CA LEU A 4 -42.45 -53.37 35.73
C LEU A 4 -43.23 -52.20 35.07
N VAL A 5 -42.69 -51.26 34.30
CA VAL A 5 -41.32 -50.83 33.99
C VAL A 5 -41.42 -49.35 33.58
N THR A 6 -40.50 -48.55 34.11
CA THR A 6 -40.06 -47.23 33.64
C THR A 6 -39.59 -47.26 32.18
N LEU A 7 -39.93 -46.23 31.39
CA LEU A 7 -39.09 -45.49 30.42
C LEU A 7 -39.89 -45.09 29.18
N GLY A 8 -40.21 -43.80 29.11
CA GLY A 8 -40.72 -43.12 27.93
C GLY A 8 -40.28 -41.66 27.94
N ILE A 9 -39.01 -41.41 28.28
CA ILE A 9 -38.35 -40.15 27.95
C ILE A 9 -37.86 -40.36 26.52
N ILE A 10 -38.59 -39.77 25.58
CA ILE A 10 -38.14 -39.60 24.19
C ILE A 10 -36.85 -38.79 24.27
N ALA A 11 -35.73 -39.47 24.05
CA ALA A 11 -34.46 -38.84 23.79
C ALA A 11 -34.59 -38.08 22.45
N MET A 12 -34.80 -36.77 22.52
CA MET A 12 -34.28 -35.89 21.50
C MET A 12 -32.76 -36.00 21.60
N ALA A 13 -32.19 -36.86 20.77
CA ALA A 13 -30.76 -36.84 20.49
C ALA A 13 -30.50 -35.54 19.72
N VAL A 14 -30.27 -34.46 20.45
CA VAL A 14 -29.52 -33.33 19.94
C VAL A 14 -28.15 -33.91 19.58
N CYS A 15 -27.87 -34.05 18.29
CA CYS A 15 -26.53 -34.24 17.79
C CYS A 15 -25.76 -32.96 18.11
N GLN A 16 -25.28 -32.81 19.34
CA GLN A 16 -24.19 -31.88 19.62
C GLN A 16 -23.00 -32.44 18.84
N ALA A 17 -22.67 -31.82 17.71
CA ALA A 17 -21.35 -31.96 17.15
C ALA A 17 -20.38 -31.58 18.28
N ALA A 18 -19.61 -32.56 18.77
CA ALA A 18 -18.64 -32.31 19.81
C ALA A 18 -17.57 -31.40 19.20
N ALA A 19 -17.46 -30.17 19.69
CA ALA A 19 -16.40 -29.23 19.33
C ALA A 19 -15.04 -29.94 19.43
N LYS A 20 -14.32 -30.04 18.31
CA LYS A 20 -13.03 -30.73 18.25
C LYS A 20 -11.92 -29.69 18.43
N THR A 21 -10.92 -30.02 19.23
CA THR A 21 -9.68 -29.24 19.28
C THR A 21 -8.69 -29.80 18.24
N HIS A 22 -8.21 -28.94 17.35
CA HIS A 22 -7.14 -29.25 16.41
C HIS A 22 -5.85 -28.58 16.88
N THR A 23 -4.83 -29.39 17.15
CA THR A 23 -3.52 -28.90 17.61
C THR A 23 -2.51 -29.05 16.49
N PHE A 24 -1.84 -27.95 16.14
CA PHE A 24 -0.82 -27.87 15.11
C PHE A 24 0.52 -27.47 15.72
N PHE A 25 1.61 -28.06 15.20
CA PHE A 25 2.98 -27.71 15.58
C PHE A 25 3.75 -27.35 14.32
N TYR A 26 4.03 -26.05 14.15
CA TYR A 26 4.70 -25.52 12.98
C TYR A 26 5.96 -24.77 13.38
N GLU A 27 7.10 -25.21 12.87
CA GLU A 27 8.37 -24.51 12.96
C GLU A 27 8.63 -23.79 11.63
N THR A 28 8.77 -22.46 11.67
CA THR A 28 9.12 -21.67 10.48
C THR A 28 10.56 -21.95 10.08
N LYS A 29 10.83 -22.21 8.80
CA LYS A 29 12.19 -22.44 8.29
C LYS A 29 12.38 -21.79 6.95
N TRP A 30 13.57 -21.23 6.74
CA TRP A 30 14.03 -20.85 5.42
C TRP A 30 14.37 -22.09 4.60
N ILE A 31 13.76 -22.21 3.42
CA ILE A 31 14.13 -23.17 2.39
C ILE A 31 14.31 -22.43 1.05
N THR A 32 14.81 -23.12 0.04
CA THR A 32 14.87 -22.60 -1.33
C THR A 32 13.70 -23.15 -2.15
N ALA A 33 13.01 -22.28 -2.88
CA ALA A 33 11.96 -22.66 -3.83
C ALA A 33 12.11 -21.89 -5.15
N ASN A 34 11.53 -22.45 -6.22
CA ASN A 34 11.47 -21.84 -7.55
C ASN A 34 10.09 -22.12 -8.18
N PRO A 35 9.02 -21.48 -7.68
CA PRO A 35 7.64 -21.81 -8.07
C PRO A 35 7.30 -21.43 -9.50
N ASP A 36 7.99 -20.43 -10.06
CA ASP A 36 7.77 -19.97 -11.43
C ASP A 36 8.72 -20.59 -12.46
N GLY A 37 9.68 -21.40 -12.00
CA GLY A 37 10.71 -22.03 -12.83
C GLY A 37 11.78 -21.08 -13.35
N VAL A 38 11.82 -19.82 -12.90
CA VAL A 38 12.73 -18.78 -13.41
C VAL A 38 13.89 -18.54 -12.45
N LYS A 39 13.63 -18.32 -11.16
CA LYS A 39 14.67 -17.97 -10.17
C LYS A 39 14.40 -18.66 -8.82
N GLU A 40 15.40 -19.40 -8.36
CA GLU A 40 15.45 -19.88 -6.98
C GLU A 40 15.57 -18.70 -6.01
N ARG A 41 14.73 -18.67 -4.97
CA ARG A 41 14.86 -17.73 -3.84
C ARG A 41 14.51 -18.40 -2.50
N ARG A 42 14.88 -17.73 -1.41
CA ARG A 42 14.49 -18.14 -0.05
C ARG A 42 13.00 -17.94 0.13
N VAL A 43 12.33 -18.95 0.67
CA VAL A 43 10.94 -18.90 1.12
C VAL A 43 10.81 -19.46 2.53
N ILE A 44 9.74 -19.07 3.21
CA ILE A 44 9.41 -19.51 4.57
C ILE A 44 8.48 -20.71 4.47
N SER A 45 8.89 -21.79 5.10
CA SER A 45 8.19 -23.07 5.15
C SER A 45 7.69 -23.39 6.57
N PHE A 46 6.72 -24.28 6.67
CA PHE A 46 6.39 -24.95 7.93
C PHE A 46 6.99 -26.34 7.96
N ASN A 47 7.82 -26.62 8.96
CA ASN A 47 8.50 -27.89 9.15
C ASN A 47 9.33 -28.33 7.90
N GLY A 48 9.84 -27.36 7.11
CA GLY A 48 10.57 -27.62 5.88
C GLY A 48 9.70 -27.91 4.64
N SER A 49 8.37 -27.83 4.76
CA SER A 49 7.43 -28.02 3.65
C SER A 49 6.88 -26.67 3.17
N TRP A 50 6.92 -26.47 1.86
CA TRP A 50 6.33 -25.34 1.16
C TRP A 50 5.72 -25.83 -0.15
N PRO A 51 4.55 -25.36 -0.59
CA PRO A 51 3.70 -24.33 0.04
C PRO A 51 3.16 -24.70 1.42
N LEU A 52 2.68 -23.71 2.18
CA LEU A 52 2.13 -23.96 3.51
C LEU A 52 0.80 -24.72 3.45
N PRO A 53 0.46 -25.55 4.45
CA PRO A 53 -0.76 -26.34 4.43
C PRO A 53 -2.01 -25.46 4.51
N THR A 54 -3.07 -25.86 3.82
CA THR A 54 -4.42 -25.36 4.13
C THR A 54 -4.85 -25.92 5.49
N ILE A 55 -5.29 -25.06 6.39
CA ILE A 55 -5.86 -25.47 7.68
C ILE A 55 -7.37 -25.60 7.50
N GLU A 56 -7.92 -26.78 7.79
CA GLU A 56 -9.35 -27.06 7.66
C GLU A 56 -9.93 -27.43 9.03
N VAL A 57 -10.98 -26.72 9.43
CA VAL A 57 -11.73 -26.98 10.68
C VAL A 57 -13.24 -26.90 10.42
N ASN A 58 -14.06 -27.30 11.38
CA ASN A 58 -15.51 -27.09 11.32
C ASN A 58 -15.89 -25.92 12.24
N LYS A 59 -17.02 -25.28 11.94
CA LYS A 59 -17.65 -24.33 12.85
C LYS A 59 -17.79 -24.91 14.27
N GLY A 60 -17.37 -24.13 15.26
CA GLY A 60 -17.36 -24.48 16.69
C GLY A 60 -16.11 -25.26 17.14
N ASP A 61 -15.20 -25.64 16.23
CA ASP A 61 -13.93 -26.26 16.61
C ASP A 61 -12.98 -25.24 17.27
N SER A 62 -12.06 -25.74 18.10
CA SER A 62 -10.95 -24.95 18.66
C SER A 62 -9.66 -25.22 17.90
N VAL A 63 -8.88 -24.18 17.64
CA VAL A 63 -7.55 -24.26 17.06
C VAL A 63 -6.51 -23.97 18.14
N GLN A 64 -5.46 -24.79 18.19
CA GLN A 64 -4.26 -24.57 19.00
C GLN A 64 -3.05 -24.68 18.08
N LEU A 65 -2.53 -23.55 17.58
CA LEU A 65 -1.37 -23.52 16.69
C LEU A 65 -0.13 -23.09 17.48
N HIS A 66 0.77 -24.03 17.72
CA HIS A 66 2.09 -23.78 18.27
C HIS A 66 3.04 -23.37 17.15
N LEU A 67 3.32 -22.07 17.07
CA LEU A 67 4.28 -21.51 16.12
C LEU A 67 5.64 -21.40 16.80
N ILE A 68 6.63 -22.10 16.27
CA ILE A 68 8.04 -22.03 16.69
C ILE A 68 8.77 -21.20 15.64
N ASN A 69 9.37 -20.08 16.03
CA ASN A 69 10.10 -19.26 15.09
C ASN A 69 11.51 -19.84 14.83
N GLY A 70 11.69 -20.59 13.75
CA GLY A 70 13.00 -21.11 13.32
C GLY A 70 13.72 -20.22 12.32
N LEU A 71 13.28 -18.97 12.12
CA LEU A 71 13.94 -17.97 11.25
C LEU A 71 15.06 -17.25 12.01
N ASP A 72 15.83 -16.46 11.26
CA ASP A 72 16.84 -15.49 11.75
C ASP A 72 16.23 -14.10 12.03
N VAL A 73 14.93 -13.92 11.82
CA VAL A 73 14.16 -12.68 12.03
C VAL A 73 12.92 -12.96 12.86
N SER A 74 12.33 -11.93 13.45
CA SER A 74 11.07 -12.09 14.21
C SER A 74 9.89 -12.43 13.29
N THR A 75 8.84 -13.00 13.87
CA THR A 75 7.62 -13.39 13.14
C THR A 75 6.36 -13.19 13.98
N SER A 76 5.21 -13.35 13.33
CA SER A 76 3.86 -13.38 13.90
C SER A 76 2.94 -14.09 12.90
N LEU A 77 1.69 -14.34 13.27
CA LEU A 77 0.71 -14.92 12.37
C LEU A 77 -0.64 -14.27 12.62
N HIS A 78 -1.21 -13.70 11.57
CA HIS A 78 -2.57 -13.20 11.53
C HIS A 78 -3.48 -14.21 10.82
N PHE A 79 -4.72 -14.34 11.30
CA PHE A 79 -5.74 -15.21 10.70
C PHE A 79 -6.79 -14.32 10.04
N HIS A 80 -6.49 -13.92 8.80
CA HIS A 80 -7.25 -12.96 8.01
C HIS A 80 -8.74 -13.29 7.94
N GLY A 81 -9.56 -12.32 8.34
CA GLY A 81 -11.02 -12.40 8.32
C GLY A 81 -11.65 -13.17 9.50
N LEU A 82 -10.85 -13.79 10.37
CA LEU A 82 -11.38 -14.30 11.63
C LEU A 82 -11.63 -13.12 12.59
N LEU A 83 -12.83 -13.05 13.14
CA LEU A 83 -13.32 -11.96 13.99
C LEU A 83 -12.61 -11.92 15.36
N GLN A 84 -12.00 -13.02 15.80
CA GLN A 84 -11.30 -13.12 17.09
C GLN A 84 -12.13 -12.61 18.27
N ASN A 85 -13.44 -12.90 18.27
CA ASN A 85 -14.37 -12.39 19.27
C ASN A 85 -14.03 -12.95 20.68
N GLY A 86 -13.69 -12.04 21.60
CA GLY A 86 -13.19 -12.39 22.93
C GLY A 86 -11.78 -12.99 22.95
N SER A 87 -11.08 -13.02 21.81
CA SER A 87 -9.72 -13.52 21.63
C SER A 87 -8.81 -12.54 20.88
N ASN A 88 -9.02 -11.21 20.99
CA ASN A 88 -8.23 -10.19 20.28
C ASN A 88 -6.69 -10.33 20.46
N HIS A 89 -6.21 -10.87 21.59
CA HIS A 89 -4.80 -11.22 21.81
C HIS A 89 -4.25 -12.35 20.92
N MET A 90 -5.08 -12.99 20.11
CA MET A 90 -4.71 -14.03 19.13
C MET A 90 -4.77 -13.54 17.69
N ASP A 91 -5.01 -12.24 17.48
CA ASP A 91 -5.19 -11.66 16.17
C ASP A 91 -3.90 -11.62 15.34
N GLY A 92 -2.73 -11.43 15.96
CA GLY A 92 -1.45 -11.58 15.24
C GLY A 92 -0.67 -10.33 14.80
N PRO A 93 -1.23 -9.11 14.62
CA PRO A 93 -0.42 -7.98 14.17
C PRO A 93 0.58 -7.49 15.22
N VAL A 94 1.86 -7.45 14.83
CA VAL A 94 2.95 -6.95 15.69
C VAL A 94 2.74 -5.48 16.02
N ALA A 95 2.98 -5.12 17.28
CA ALA A 95 2.79 -3.78 17.84
C ALA A 95 1.33 -3.29 17.90
N VAL A 96 0.37 -4.09 17.44
CA VAL A 96 -1.07 -3.84 17.63
C VAL A 96 -1.59 -4.75 18.74
N THR A 97 -1.71 -6.05 18.47
CA THR A 97 -2.27 -7.01 19.44
C THR A 97 -1.21 -7.80 20.17
N GLN A 98 0.00 -7.96 19.61
CA GLN A 98 1.08 -8.72 20.27
C GLN A 98 2.48 -8.14 20.05
N CYS A 99 3.42 -8.62 20.85
CA CYS A 99 4.85 -8.43 20.62
C CYS A 99 5.34 -9.39 19.50
N PRO A 100 6.44 -9.06 18.81
CA PRO A 100 7.04 -9.96 17.83
C PRO A 100 7.54 -11.25 18.50
N ILE A 101 7.50 -12.38 17.78
CA ILE A 101 8.05 -13.66 18.25
C ILE A 101 9.51 -13.75 17.78
N PRO A 102 10.52 -13.66 18.67
CA PRO A 102 11.93 -13.69 18.27
C PRO A 102 12.39 -15.04 17.72
N PRO A 103 13.54 -15.10 17.01
CA PRO A 103 14.20 -16.34 16.64
C PRO A 103 14.38 -17.31 17.82
N GLY A 104 14.02 -18.57 17.63
CA GLY A 104 14.11 -19.65 18.62
C GLY A 104 12.95 -19.71 19.62
N GLU A 105 12.08 -18.70 19.65
CA GLU A 105 10.94 -18.62 20.57
C GLU A 105 9.68 -19.26 20.00
N SER A 106 8.68 -19.47 20.87
CA SER A 106 7.40 -20.06 20.49
C SER A 106 6.22 -19.24 20.99
N PHE A 107 5.12 -19.29 20.23
CA PHE A 107 3.85 -18.68 20.58
C PHE A 107 2.70 -19.66 20.31
N LEU A 108 1.68 -19.64 21.16
CA LEU A 108 0.48 -20.44 20.99
C LEU A 108 -0.67 -19.53 20.57
N TYR A 109 -1.18 -19.73 19.36
CA TYR A 109 -2.45 -19.15 18.95
C TYR A 109 -3.56 -20.11 19.32
N GLU A 110 -4.47 -19.68 20.19
CA GLU A 110 -5.56 -20.51 20.69
C GLU A 110 -6.90 -19.75 20.68
N PHE A 111 -7.82 -20.20 19.84
CA PHE A 111 -9.14 -19.60 19.68
C PHE A 111 -10.17 -20.64 19.21
N THR A 112 -11.45 -20.31 19.40
CA THR A 112 -12.57 -21.09 18.86
C THR A 112 -13.12 -20.38 17.64
N VAL A 113 -13.51 -21.16 16.62
CA VAL A 113 -13.92 -20.64 15.33
C VAL A 113 -15.43 -20.80 15.18
N ASP A 114 -16.18 -19.74 15.44
CA ASP A 114 -17.66 -19.73 15.30
C ASP A 114 -18.13 -19.19 13.93
N GLN A 115 -17.20 -18.76 13.09
CA GLN A 115 -17.43 -18.36 11.70
C GLN A 115 -17.49 -19.54 10.74
N VAL A 116 -17.77 -19.27 9.46
CA VAL A 116 -17.84 -20.24 8.37
C VAL A 116 -17.21 -19.64 7.11
N GLY A 117 -16.80 -20.48 6.15
CA GLY A 117 -16.32 -20.05 4.84
C GLY A 117 -14.81 -20.05 4.66
N THR A 118 -14.32 -19.20 3.77
CA THR A 118 -12.95 -19.22 3.25
C THR A 118 -12.12 -18.05 3.78
N TYR A 119 -11.06 -18.37 4.48
CA TYR A 119 -10.11 -17.46 5.10
C TYR A 119 -8.69 -17.85 4.71
N TRP A 120 -7.73 -17.13 5.26
CA TRP A 120 -6.31 -17.44 5.11
C TRP A 120 -5.55 -16.94 6.33
N TYR A 121 -4.30 -17.36 6.44
CA TYR A 121 -3.39 -16.90 7.49
C TYR A 121 -2.09 -16.45 6.84
N HIS A 122 -1.46 -15.44 7.40
CA HIS A 122 -0.19 -14.93 6.90
C HIS A 122 0.62 -14.27 8.01
N SER A 123 1.93 -14.08 7.77
CA SER A 123 2.74 -13.27 8.66
C SER A 123 2.26 -11.83 8.69
N HIS A 124 2.27 -11.24 9.87
CA HIS A 124 2.01 -9.81 10.07
C HIS A 124 3.23 -9.11 10.68
N SER A 125 4.43 -9.56 10.29
CA SER A 125 5.74 -9.03 10.69
C SER A 125 6.48 -8.46 9.48
N GLY A 126 6.28 -7.17 9.23
CA GLY A 126 6.72 -6.54 7.99
C GLY A 126 6.11 -7.25 6.77
N SER A 127 6.79 -7.17 5.63
CA SER A 127 6.38 -7.89 4.41
C SER A 127 6.69 -9.38 4.36
N GLN A 128 6.85 -10.04 5.51
CA GLN A 128 7.40 -11.39 5.58
C GLN A 128 6.53 -12.45 4.87
N TYR A 129 5.21 -12.24 4.73
CA TYR A 129 4.37 -13.18 4.01
C TYR A 129 4.61 -13.17 2.50
N SER A 130 5.22 -12.11 1.95
CA SER A 130 5.75 -12.09 0.58
C SER A 130 6.81 -13.14 0.36
N ASP A 131 7.50 -13.59 1.40
CA ASP A 131 8.47 -14.68 1.35
C ASP A 131 7.83 -16.05 1.60
N GLY A 132 6.51 -16.17 1.54
CA GLY A 132 5.79 -17.45 1.53
C GLY A 132 5.22 -17.89 2.87
N LEU A 133 5.30 -17.07 3.93
CA LEU A 133 4.62 -17.34 5.20
C LEU A 133 3.13 -16.99 5.11
N ARG A 134 2.39 -17.74 4.28
CA ARG A 134 0.97 -17.59 3.99
C ARG A 134 0.32 -18.93 3.60
N GLY A 135 -0.94 -19.14 3.94
CA GLY A 135 -1.71 -20.33 3.57
C GLY A 135 -3.21 -20.15 3.82
N LEU A 136 -4.05 -21.00 3.23
CA LEU A 136 -5.51 -20.91 3.39
C LEU A 136 -5.99 -21.48 4.74
N PHE A 137 -7.12 -20.97 5.19
CA PHE A 137 -7.84 -21.42 6.39
C PHE A 137 -9.32 -21.58 6.06
N ILE A 138 -9.85 -22.81 6.08
CA ILE A 138 -11.22 -23.09 5.67
C ILE A 138 -12.02 -23.56 6.89
N VAL A 139 -13.21 -22.98 7.04
CA VAL A 139 -14.14 -23.34 8.10
C VAL A 139 -15.41 -23.91 7.51
N HIS A 140 -15.55 -25.22 7.62
CA HIS A 140 -16.69 -25.94 7.09
C HIS A 140 -17.92 -25.79 7.99
N ASP A 141 -19.08 -25.61 7.34
CA ASP A 141 -20.38 -25.76 7.97
C ASP A 141 -21.32 -26.47 7.01
N LYS A 142 -21.59 -27.74 7.32
CA LYS A 142 -22.45 -28.60 6.50
C LYS A 142 -23.87 -28.06 6.37
N GLU A 143 -24.35 -27.31 7.35
CA GLU A 143 -25.69 -26.74 7.29
C GLU A 143 -25.75 -25.67 6.20
N VAL A 144 -24.83 -24.71 6.23
CA VAL A 144 -24.78 -23.63 5.24
C VAL A 144 -24.38 -24.14 3.87
N GLU A 145 -23.35 -24.99 3.79
CA GLU A 145 -22.87 -25.58 2.54
C GLU A 145 -23.94 -26.42 1.84
N SER A 146 -24.86 -27.05 2.58
CA SER A 146 -25.96 -27.84 2.00
C SER A 146 -26.97 -27.03 1.17
N ASN A 147 -26.97 -25.69 1.29
CA ASN A 147 -27.74 -24.81 0.42
C ASN A 147 -27.19 -24.79 -1.02
N TYR A 148 -25.95 -25.21 -1.22
CA TYR A 148 -25.25 -25.21 -2.50
C TYR A 148 -25.00 -26.65 -2.96
N LYS A 149 -25.34 -26.95 -4.21
CA LYS A 149 -25.18 -28.29 -4.76
C LYS A 149 -23.84 -28.40 -5.48
N PHE A 150 -22.87 -29.04 -4.83
CA PHE A 150 -21.59 -29.39 -5.43
C PHE A 150 -21.22 -30.84 -5.14
N ASP A 151 -20.42 -31.42 -6.02
CA ASP A 151 -19.98 -32.81 -5.96
C ASP A 151 -18.56 -32.92 -5.39
N LYS A 152 -17.72 -31.90 -5.64
CA LYS A 152 -16.30 -31.85 -5.28
C LYS A 152 -15.89 -30.45 -4.86
N GLU A 153 -14.81 -30.37 -4.08
CA GLU A 153 -14.22 -29.11 -3.62
C GLU A 153 -12.77 -28.98 -4.09
N LEU A 154 -12.37 -27.76 -4.45
CA LEU A 154 -11.03 -27.37 -4.84
C LEU A 154 -10.66 -26.04 -4.17
N VAL A 155 -9.37 -25.79 -4.05
CA VAL A 155 -8.83 -24.57 -3.44
C VAL A 155 -7.77 -23.97 -4.34
N PHE A 156 -7.92 -22.68 -4.65
CA PHE A 156 -7.00 -21.87 -5.44
C PHE A 156 -6.47 -20.71 -4.58
N SER A 157 -5.15 -20.65 -4.40
CA SER A 157 -4.46 -19.43 -3.97
C SER A 157 -3.88 -18.71 -5.19
N LEU A 158 -4.31 -17.49 -5.41
CA LEU A 158 -3.77 -16.58 -6.43
C LEU A 158 -2.73 -15.68 -5.78
N SER A 159 -1.60 -15.43 -6.45
CA SER A 159 -0.62 -14.47 -5.96
C SER A 159 0.25 -13.93 -7.07
N ASP A 160 0.63 -12.66 -6.95
CA ASP A 160 1.84 -12.14 -7.58
C ASP A 160 3.11 -12.79 -6.97
N TRP A 161 4.20 -12.77 -7.73
CA TRP A 161 5.46 -13.39 -7.35
C TRP A 161 6.66 -12.51 -7.64
N TYR A 162 7.49 -12.36 -6.62
CA TYR A 162 8.70 -11.58 -6.63
C TYR A 162 9.94 -12.48 -6.57
N HIS A 163 11.01 -12.03 -7.21
CA HIS A 163 12.28 -12.73 -7.26
C HIS A 163 13.28 -12.32 -6.19
N ASP A 164 13.07 -11.17 -5.57
CA ASP A 164 13.84 -10.68 -4.44
C ASP A 164 13.06 -10.95 -3.14
N SER A 165 13.74 -10.91 -1.98
CA SER A 165 13.09 -11.09 -0.69
C SER A 165 12.33 -9.84 -0.24
N SER A 166 11.34 -10.02 0.64
CA SER A 166 10.60 -8.94 1.30
C SER A 166 11.51 -7.79 1.76
N GLU A 167 12.56 -8.11 2.51
CA GLU A 167 13.54 -7.14 3.03
C GLU A 167 14.16 -6.26 1.93
N VAL A 168 14.54 -6.85 0.80
CA VAL A 168 15.17 -6.13 -0.30
C VAL A 168 14.14 -5.25 -1.02
N LEU A 169 12.90 -5.75 -1.18
CA LEU A 169 11.82 -5.01 -1.82
C LEU A 169 11.43 -3.79 -0.98
N VAL A 170 11.23 -3.96 0.33
CA VAL A 170 10.89 -2.88 1.25
C VAL A 170 12.02 -1.84 1.34
N GLN A 171 13.30 -2.26 1.36
CA GLN A 171 14.43 -1.33 1.33
C GLN A 171 14.52 -0.51 0.03
N LYS A 172 14.11 -1.09 -1.11
CA LYS A 172 14.02 -0.37 -2.38
C LYS A 172 12.85 0.61 -2.39
N GLN A 173 11.71 0.19 -1.83
CA GLN A 173 10.50 1.01 -1.73
C GLN A 173 10.72 2.22 -0.83
N LEU A 174 11.13 1.99 0.42
CA LEU A 174 11.35 3.02 1.43
C LEU A 174 12.74 3.64 1.28
N SER A 175 12.93 4.36 0.17
CA SER A 175 14.23 4.93 -0.21
C SER A 175 14.12 6.36 -0.71
N LEU A 176 15.11 7.20 -0.35
CA LEU A 176 15.26 8.54 -0.94
C LEU A 176 15.53 8.51 -2.46
N TYR A 177 15.91 7.34 -3.00
CA TYR A 177 16.10 7.13 -4.43
C TYR A 177 14.82 6.64 -5.14
N ASN A 178 13.72 6.46 -4.40
CA ASN A 178 12.38 6.19 -4.91
C ASN A 178 11.38 7.27 -4.45
N PRO A 179 11.60 8.55 -4.79
CA PRO A 179 10.79 9.67 -4.27
C PRO A 179 9.35 9.70 -4.83
N THR A 180 9.03 8.87 -5.82
CA THR A 180 7.67 8.70 -6.32
C THR A 180 6.86 7.75 -5.44
N GLY A 181 7.51 6.95 -4.59
CA GLY A 181 6.86 5.85 -3.88
C GLY A 181 6.49 4.68 -4.80
N ALA A 182 7.14 4.57 -5.96
CA ALA A 182 6.76 3.59 -6.99
C ALA A 182 6.94 2.15 -6.48
N GLU A 183 5.89 1.35 -6.49
CA GLU A 183 5.91 0.03 -5.85
C GLU A 183 6.78 -0.96 -6.61
N PRO A 184 7.36 -1.97 -5.92
CA PRO A 184 8.04 -3.05 -6.60
C PRO A 184 7.09 -3.83 -7.52
N ILE A 185 7.50 -3.99 -8.78
CA ILE A 185 6.73 -4.73 -9.79
C ILE A 185 7.03 -6.24 -9.68
N PRO A 186 6.01 -7.12 -9.64
CA PRO A 186 6.21 -8.56 -9.60
C PRO A 186 6.77 -9.09 -10.94
N GLN A 187 7.29 -10.31 -10.95
CA GLN A 187 7.81 -10.95 -12.17
C GLN A 187 6.79 -11.88 -12.81
N ASN A 188 5.93 -12.49 -12.00
CA ASN A 188 4.97 -13.50 -12.42
C ASN A 188 3.72 -13.47 -11.56
N THR A 189 2.70 -14.17 -12.06
CA THR A 189 1.53 -14.57 -11.29
C THR A 189 1.50 -16.10 -11.12
N LEU A 190 0.99 -16.57 -9.98
CA LEU A 190 0.95 -17.98 -9.57
C LEU A 190 -0.48 -18.41 -9.20
N ILE A 191 -0.75 -19.71 -9.39
CA ILE A 191 -1.90 -20.40 -8.77
C ILE A 191 -1.34 -21.55 -7.95
N ASN A 192 -1.72 -21.65 -6.67
CA ASN A 192 -1.23 -22.68 -5.74
C ASN A 192 0.31 -22.71 -5.70
N ASP A 193 0.92 -21.52 -5.65
CA ASP A 193 2.37 -21.34 -5.59
C ASP A 193 3.13 -22.08 -6.70
N THR A 194 2.53 -22.15 -7.90
CA THR A 194 3.14 -22.71 -9.10
C THR A 194 2.61 -22.04 -10.37
N LYS A 195 3.20 -22.37 -11.51
CA LYS A 195 2.75 -21.98 -12.85
C LYS A 195 2.28 -23.18 -13.66
N ASN A 196 1.39 -22.93 -14.62
CA ASN A 196 0.92 -23.90 -15.59
C ASN A 196 0.28 -25.12 -14.91
N ILE A 197 -0.53 -24.88 -13.88
CA ILE A 197 -1.17 -25.96 -13.12
C ILE A 197 -2.24 -26.67 -13.97
N THR A 198 -2.37 -27.97 -13.77
CA THR A 198 -3.36 -28.82 -14.43
C THR A 198 -4.40 -29.28 -13.42
N PHE A 199 -5.66 -28.97 -13.69
CA PHE A 199 -6.81 -29.43 -12.93
C PHE A 199 -7.65 -30.38 -13.78
N GLU A 200 -7.63 -31.65 -13.40
CA GLU A 200 -8.43 -32.69 -14.04
C GLU A 200 -9.87 -32.62 -13.54
N VAL A 201 -10.81 -32.53 -14.46
CA VAL A 201 -12.24 -32.44 -14.15
C VAL A 201 -13.04 -33.60 -14.69
N GLU A 202 -14.05 -34.00 -13.91
CA GLU A 202 -15.04 -34.98 -14.36
C GLU A 202 -16.16 -34.28 -15.15
N PRO A 203 -16.64 -34.85 -16.26
CA PRO A 203 -17.80 -34.31 -16.97
C PRO A 203 -19.06 -34.30 -16.10
N ASP A 204 -19.97 -33.37 -16.35
CA ASP A 204 -21.24 -33.20 -15.64
C ASP A 204 -21.13 -33.19 -14.10
N THR A 205 -20.08 -32.54 -13.58
CA THR A 205 -19.74 -32.46 -12.15
C THR A 205 -19.69 -30.98 -11.74
N THR A 206 -20.28 -30.65 -10.60
CA THR A 206 -20.19 -29.30 -10.01
C THR A 206 -19.06 -29.25 -9.00
N TYR A 207 -18.12 -28.33 -9.21
CA TYR A 207 -17.01 -28.07 -8.30
C TYR A 207 -17.29 -26.80 -7.50
N LEU A 208 -17.16 -26.88 -6.18
CA LEU A 208 -16.94 -25.73 -5.32
C LEU A 208 -15.46 -25.37 -5.38
N ILE A 209 -15.14 -24.17 -5.86
CA ILE A 209 -13.77 -23.69 -5.93
C ILE A 209 -13.64 -22.51 -4.96
N ARG A 210 -12.85 -22.68 -3.91
CA ARG A 210 -12.53 -21.65 -2.92
C ARG A 210 -11.28 -20.91 -3.37
N ILE A 211 -11.41 -19.61 -3.63
CA ILE A 211 -10.38 -18.81 -4.27
C ILE A 211 -9.97 -17.70 -3.31
N ALA A 212 -8.67 -17.52 -3.09
CA ALA A 212 -8.12 -16.43 -2.30
C ALA A 212 -7.01 -15.72 -3.06
N ASN A 213 -7.04 -14.39 -3.13
CA ASN A 213 -5.87 -13.62 -3.54
C ASN A 213 -4.98 -13.38 -2.32
N ILE A 214 -3.92 -14.18 -2.21
CA ILE A 214 -2.90 -14.11 -1.16
C ILE A 214 -1.62 -13.41 -1.66
N GLY A 215 -1.74 -12.62 -2.72
CA GLY A 215 -0.69 -11.77 -3.29
C GLY A 215 -0.24 -10.66 -2.34
N ILE A 216 0.64 -9.79 -2.82
CA ILE A 216 1.29 -8.73 -2.04
C ILE A 216 0.81 -7.35 -2.48
N MET A 217 0.59 -7.19 -3.78
CA MET A 217 0.25 -5.91 -4.38
C MET A 217 -0.87 -6.05 -5.43
N SER A 218 -0.74 -6.91 -6.43
CA SER A 218 -1.65 -6.86 -7.57
C SER A 218 -3.00 -7.52 -7.28
N SER A 219 -4.09 -6.77 -7.52
CA SER A 219 -5.41 -7.35 -7.76
C SER A 219 -5.39 -8.24 -8.99
N GLN A 220 -6.26 -9.25 -9.03
CA GLN A 220 -6.15 -10.34 -10.00
C GLN A 220 -7.51 -10.70 -10.62
N TYR A 221 -7.53 -10.88 -11.94
CA TYR A 221 -8.67 -11.36 -12.71
C TYR A 221 -8.59 -12.88 -12.88
N LEU A 222 -9.71 -13.58 -12.73
CA LEU A 222 -9.80 -15.02 -12.95
C LEU A 222 -11.06 -15.35 -13.76
N PHE A 223 -10.90 -16.18 -14.80
CA PHE A 223 -12.02 -16.79 -15.50
C PHE A 223 -11.69 -18.17 -16.08
N PHE A 224 -12.74 -18.91 -16.40
CA PHE A 224 -12.66 -20.26 -16.95
C PHE A 224 -13.17 -20.23 -18.38
N GLU A 225 -12.31 -20.54 -19.35
CA GLU A 225 -12.66 -20.48 -20.76
C GLU A 225 -13.92 -21.31 -21.07
N ASP A 226 -14.93 -20.69 -21.67
CA ASP A 226 -16.23 -21.27 -22.01
C ASP A 226 -17.02 -21.85 -20.80
N HIS A 227 -16.76 -21.39 -19.58
CA HIS A 227 -17.53 -21.75 -18.38
C HIS A 227 -17.86 -20.49 -17.58
N ASP A 228 -19.15 -20.24 -17.37
CA ASP A 228 -19.54 -19.31 -16.32
C ASP A 228 -19.49 -20.03 -14.97
N ILE A 229 -19.45 -19.22 -13.92
CA ILE A 229 -19.45 -19.63 -12.53
C ILE A 229 -20.61 -18.96 -11.79
N ASP A 230 -21.01 -19.55 -10.67
CA ASP A 230 -21.94 -18.91 -9.74
C ASP A 230 -21.18 -18.56 -8.45
N ILE A 231 -21.04 -17.29 -8.13
CA ILE A 231 -20.40 -16.80 -6.90
C ILE A 231 -21.37 -17.06 -5.74
N ILE A 232 -20.88 -17.70 -4.67
CA ILE A 232 -21.72 -18.13 -3.54
C ILE A 232 -21.18 -17.70 -2.17
N GLU A 233 -19.95 -17.17 -2.12
CA GLU A 233 -19.32 -16.71 -0.89
C GLU A 233 -18.32 -15.60 -1.23
N VAL A 234 -18.26 -14.56 -0.41
CA VAL A 234 -17.14 -13.60 -0.37
C VAL A 234 -16.67 -13.43 1.07
N ASP A 235 -15.36 -13.53 1.30
CA ASP A 235 -14.72 -13.26 2.59
C ASP A 235 -15.41 -13.92 3.81
N GLY A 236 -15.90 -15.16 3.67
CA GLY A 236 -16.62 -15.87 4.74
C GLY A 236 -18.13 -15.57 4.85
N VAL A 237 -18.68 -14.69 4.00
CA VAL A 237 -20.11 -14.38 3.90
C VAL A 237 -20.72 -15.12 2.72
N TYR A 238 -21.59 -16.08 3.01
CA TYR A 238 -22.36 -16.80 1.98
C TYR A 238 -23.44 -15.92 1.36
N LEU A 239 -23.74 -16.16 0.08
CA LEU A 239 -24.51 -15.26 -0.78
C LEU A 239 -25.70 -15.94 -1.45
N HIS A 240 -26.68 -15.15 -1.88
CA HIS A 240 -27.54 -15.60 -2.97
C HIS A 240 -26.69 -15.79 -4.24
N PRO A 241 -26.75 -16.94 -4.95
CA PRO A 241 -25.86 -17.20 -6.08
C PRO A 241 -25.90 -16.12 -7.16
N ALA A 242 -24.73 -15.59 -7.53
CA ALA A 242 -24.58 -14.57 -8.57
C ALA A 242 -23.78 -15.12 -9.76
N ARG A 243 -24.38 -15.11 -10.95
CA ARG A 243 -23.74 -15.64 -12.17
C ARG A 243 -22.68 -14.67 -12.69
N ALA A 244 -21.47 -15.17 -12.91
CA ALA A 244 -20.35 -14.40 -13.43
C ALA A 244 -19.58 -15.17 -14.53
N SER A 245 -19.08 -14.45 -15.52
CA SER A 245 -18.12 -14.99 -16.49
C SER A 245 -16.66 -14.79 -16.07
N MET A 246 -16.42 -13.83 -15.17
CA MET A 246 -15.10 -13.44 -14.67
C MET A 246 -15.25 -12.83 -13.29
N ILE A 247 -14.27 -13.07 -12.43
CA ILE A 247 -14.15 -12.43 -11.12
C ILE A 247 -12.87 -11.61 -11.03
N TYR A 248 -12.91 -10.60 -10.16
CA TYR A 248 -11.79 -9.75 -9.81
C TYR A 248 -11.61 -9.82 -8.29
N LEU A 249 -10.40 -10.15 -7.84
CA LEU A 249 -10.07 -10.26 -6.42
C LEU A 249 -8.95 -9.30 -6.08
N ALA A 250 -9.23 -8.37 -5.19
CA ALA A 250 -8.20 -7.59 -4.53
C ALA A 250 -7.33 -8.46 -3.62
N VAL A 251 -6.12 -8.01 -3.30
CA VAL A 251 -5.28 -8.68 -2.30
C VAL A 251 -6.04 -8.78 -0.97
N GLY A 252 -6.04 -9.97 -0.36
CA GLY A 252 -6.77 -10.27 0.87
C GLY A 252 -8.22 -10.71 0.68
N GLN A 253 -8.81 -10.51 -0.51
CA GLN A 253 -10.16 -10.98 -0.80
C GLN A 253 -10.21 -12.48 -1.15
N ARG A 254 -11.35 -13.09 -0.82
CA ARG A 254 -11.70 -14.47 -1.14
C ARG A 254 -13.07 -14.51 -1.80
N MET A 255 -13.21 -15.43 -2.74
CA MET A 255 -14.50 -15.76 -3.35
C MET A 255 -14.61 -17.28 -3.48
N SER A 256 -15.76 -17.83 -3.11
CA SER A 256 -16.09 -19.23 -3.45
C SER A 256 -17.11 -19.28 -4.56
N VAL A 257 -16.85 -20.11 -5.55
CA VAL A 257 -17.64 -20.19 -6.77
C VAL A 257 -18.03 -21.63 -7.10
N LEU A 258 -19.20 -21.81 -7.70
CA LEU A 258 -19.62 -23.08 -8.29
C LEU A 258 -19.30 -23.08 -9.78
N LEU A 259 -18.54 -24.08 -10.22
CA LEU A 259 -18.28 -24.35 -11.63
C LEU A 259 -18.91 -25.68 -12.02
N LYS A 260 -19.90 -25.64 -12.92
CA LYS A 260 -20.50 -26.85 -13.51
C LYS A 260 -19.76 -27.22 -14.79
N THR A 261 -19.17 -28.42 -14.82
CA THR A 261 -18.47 -28.93 -15.99
C THR A 261 -19.46 -29.39 -17.08
N LYS A 262 -19.02 -29.32 -18.33
CA LYS A 262 -19.76 -29.77 -19.50
C LYS A 262 -19.94 -31.30 -19.46
N SER A 263 -21.03 -31.81 -20.02
CA SER A 263 -21.29 -33.26 -20.11
C SER A 263 -20.28 -34.01 -21.00
N SER A 264 -19.65 -33.30 -21.92
CA SER A 264 -18.58 -33.79 -22.79
C SER A 264 -17.81 -32.60 -23.36
N ALA A 265 -16.52 -32.78 -23.63
CA ALA A 265 -15.68 -31.75 -24.25
C ALA A 265 -14.86 -32.33 -25.40
N SER A 266 -14.70 -31.56 -26.48
CA SER A 266 -13.84 -31.91 -27.62
C SER A 266 -12.43 -31.31 -27.52
N ARG A 267 -12.17 -30.56 -26.44
CA ARG A 267 -10.89 -29.88 -26.14
C ARG A 267 -10.77 -29.64 -24.63
N ASN A 268 -9.56 -29.38 -24.15
CA ASN A 268 -9.34 -28.82 -22.82
C ASN A 268 -9.52 -27.29 -22.86
N PHE A 269 -9.73 -26.69 -21.69
CA PHE A 269 -10.06 -25.26 -21.55
C PHE A 269 -9.02 -24.55 -20.68
N GLY A 270 -8.81 -23.27 -20.94
CA GLY A 270 -7.92 -22.43 -20.14
C GLY A 270 -8.58 -21.98 -18.83
N ILE A 271 -7.86 -22.05 -17.73
CA ILE A 271 -8.11 -21.22 -16.54
C ILE A 271 -7.19 -20.02 -16.68
N VAL A 272 -7.78 -18.88 -17.01
CA VAL A 272 -7.04 -17.67 -17.34
C VAL A 272 -6.97 -16.79 -16.10
N HIS A 273 -5.75 -16.45 -15.74
CA HIS A 273 -5.43 -15.65 -14.58
C HIS A 273 -4.57 -14.46 -15.02
N ALA A 274 -4.97 -13.24 -14.68
CA ALA A 274 -4.23 -12.03 -15.02
C ALA A 274 -4.03 -11.10 -13.83
N LEU A 275 -2.89 -10.41 -13.76
CA LEU A 275 -2.67 -9.29 -12.85
C LEU A 275 -3.41 -8.04 -13.36
N ASP A 276 -3.88 -7.19 -12.45
CA ASP A 276 -4.34 -5.85 -12.80
C ASP A 276 -3.16 -4.92 -13.06
N ILE A 277 -2.85 -4.76 -14.35
CA ILE A 277 -1.72 -3.96 -14.80
C ILE A 277 -1.95 -2.46 -14.63
N SER A 278 -3.18 -2.00 -14.37
CA SER A 278 -3.44 -0.58 -14.06
C SER A 278 -2.86 -0.17 -12.71
N MET A 279 -2.58 -1.14 -11.84
CA MET A 279 -1.98 -0.90 -10.53
C MET A 279 -0.45 -0.79 -10.57
N LEU A 280 0.19 -1.02 -11.73
CA LEU A 280 1.65 -1.05 -11.85
C LEU A 280 2.18 0.25 -12.47
N ASP A 281 3.17 0.87 -11.84
CA ASP A 281 3.81 2.10 -12.34
C ASP A 281 4.48 1.95 -13.71
N ALA A 282 4.90 0.73 -14.04
CA ALA A 282 5.52 0.40 -15.30
C ALA A 282 5.26 -1.05 -15.69
N LEU A 283 5.40 -1.34 -16.99
CA LEU A 283 5.26 -2.68 -17.55
C LEU A 283 6.61 -3.15 -18.12
N PRO A 284 7.41 -3.89 -17.33
CA PRO A 284 8.63 -4.52 -17.82
C PRO A 284 8.35 -5.45 -18.99
N ALA A 285 9.25 -5.50 -19.97
CA ALA A 285 9.06 -6.32 -21.17
C ALA A 285 9.03 -7.84 -20.89
N ASP A 286 9.57 -8.27 -19.75
CA ASP A 286 9.63 -9.65 -19.28
C ASP A 286 8.49 -10.03 -18.31
N LEU A 287 7.63 -9.08 -17.93
CA LEU A 287 6.48 -9.35 -17.08
C LEU A 287 5.47 -10.27 -17.78
N GLN A 288 5.20 -11.41 -17.17
CA GLN A 288 4.10 -12.29 -17.58
C GLN A 288 2.88 -12.04 -16.69
N TYR A 289 2.10 -11.04 -17.08
CA TYR A 289 0.91 -10.62 -16.34
C TYR A 289 -0.33 -11.46 -16.66
N VAL A 290 -0.31 -12.32 -17.69
CA VAL A 290 -1.37 -13.31 -17.97
C VAL A 290 -0.79 -14.71 -17.95
N SER A 291 -1.45 -15.61 -17.23
CA SER A 291 -1.13 -17.03 -17.12
C SER A 291 -2.33 -17.87 -17.57
N VAL A 292 -2.05 -18.95 -18.30
CA VAL A 292 -3.07 -19.91 -18.78
C VAL A 292 -2.78 -21.27 -18.16
N ASN A 293 -3.61 -21.63 -17.20
CA ASN A 293 -3.60 -22.92 -16.54
C ASN A 293 -4.63 -23.84 -17.19
N GLN A 294 -4.61 -25.14 -16.87
CA GLN A 294 -5.33 -26.14 -17.66
C GLN A 294 -6.52 -26.72 -16.89
N LEU A 295 -7.72 -26.58 -17.47
CA LEU A 295 -8.93 -27.29 -17.07
C LEU A 295 -9.11 -28.50 -18.00
N VAL A 296 -8.66 -29.67 -17.54
CA VAL A 296 -8.46 -30.86 -18.37
C VAL A 296 -9.62 -31.84 -18.22
N TYR A 297 -10.37 -32.02 -19.30
CA TYR A 297 -11.42 -33.04 -19.41
C TYR A 297 -10.86 -34.39 -19.88
N ASP A 298 -9.83 -34.35 -20.75
CA ASP A 298 -9.17 -35.55 -21.27
C ASP A 298 -7.70 -35.22 -21.60
N LYS A 299 -6.78 -35.97 -21.00
CA LYS A 299 -5.32 -35.80 -21.18
C LYS A 299 -4.84 -36.10 -22.60
N SER A 300 -5.64 -36.77 -23.43
CA SER A 300 -5.32 -37.04 -24.83
C SER A 300 -5.65 -35.86 -25.75
N LEU A 301 -6.46 -34.91 -25.27
CA LEU A 301 -6.80 -33.69 -26.00
C LEU A 301 -5.70 -32.62 -25.82
N PRO A 302 -5.53 -31.70 -26.80
CA PRO A 302 -4.56 -30.63 -26.68
C PRO A 302 -4.89 -29.68 -25.53
N ASP A 303 -3.84 -29.18 -24.88
CA ASP A 303 -3.91 -28.14 -23.86
C ASP A 303 -4.44 -26.83 -24.43
N ALA A 304 -5.05 -26.02 -23.57
CA ALA A 304 -5.45 -24.67 -23.90
C ALA A 304 -4.22 -23.78 -24.05
N THR A 305 -4.19 -23.01 -25.12
CA THR A 305 -3.13 -22.06 -25.45
C THR A 305 -3.60 -20.63 -25.20
N LEU A 306 -2.68 -19.76 -24.77
CA LEU A 306 -2.89 -18.32 -24.70
C LEU A 306 -3.46 -17.77 -26.01
N LYS A 307 -4.55 -17.02 -25.90
CA LYS A 307 -5.16 -16.29 -27.01
C LYS A 307 -4.80 -14.81 -26.94
N LYS A 308 -4.76 -14.15 -28.10
CA LYS A 308 -4.31 -12.75 -28.18
C LYS A 308 -5.28 -11.80 -27.47
N GLU A 309 -6.58 -12.10 -27.53
CA GLU A 309 -7.64 -11.36 -26.86
C GLU A 309 -7.53 -11.39 -25.33
N TRP A 310 -6.88 -12.39 -24.74
CA TRP A 310 -6.67 -12.46 -23.28
C TRP A 310 -5.54 -11.55 -22.80
N LEU A 311 -4.80 -10.90 -23.71
CA LEU A 311 -3.80 -9.91 -23.36
C LEU A 311 -4.38 -8.49 -23.31
N ASP A 312 -5.64 -8.32 -23.73
CA ASP A 312 -6.34 -7.04 -23.74
C ASP A 312 -7.14 -6.88 -22.45
N ILE A 313 -6.46 -6.58 -21.35
CA ILE A 313 -7.08 -6.47 -20.00
C ILE A 313 -8.13 -5.36 -19.96
N ASP A 314 -7.96 -4.29 -20.73
CA ASP A 314 -8.94 -3.20 -20.81
C ASP A 314 -10.32 -3.66 -21.34
N SER A 315 -10.37 -4.82 -21.99
CA SER A 315 -11.62 -5.45 -22.46
C SER A 315 -12.31 -6.31 -21.39
N TYR A 316 -11.68 -6.51 -20.23
CA TYR A 316 -12.21 -7.36 -19.18
C TYR A 316 -13.42 -6.70 -18.50
N SER A 317 -14.38 -7.53 -18.13
CA SER A 317 -15.61 -7.10 -17.45
C SER A 317 -15.91 -8.12 -16.35
N PRO A 318 -15.20 -8.04 -15.21
CA PRO A 318 -15.49 -8.87 -14.06
C PRO A 318 -16.87 -8.52 -13.49
N PHE A 319 -17.46 -9.47 -12.74
CA PHE A 319 -18.64 -9.19 -11.94
C PHE A 319 -18.30 -8.16 -10.86
N ASP A 320 -19.18 -7.17 -10.69
CA ASP A 320 -19.04 -6.16 -9.64
C ASP A 320 -19.45 -6.75 -8.27
N ASP A 321 -18.48 -6.88 -7.36
CA ASP A 321 -18.69 -7.45 -6.04
C ASP A 321 -19.53 -6.57 -5.09
N PHE A 322 -19.77 -5.29 -5.42
CA PHE A 322 -20.71 -4.42 -4.70
C PHE A 322 -22.18 -4.88 -4.86
N GLU A 323 -22.50 -5.52 -5.99
CA GLU A 323 -23.84 -6.02 -6.33
C GLU A 323 -24.18 -7.35 -5.63
N LEU A 324 -23.23 -7.94 -4.89
CA LEU A 324 -23.42 -9.22 -4.21
C LEU A 324 -24.31 -9.06 -2.98
N ARG A 325 -25.22 -10.03 -2.81
CA ARG A 325 -26.21 -10.00 -1.72
C ARG A 325 -25.99 -11.14 -0.73
N PRO A 326 -25.69 -10.83 0.55
CA PRO A 326 -25.60 -11.82 1.62
C PRO A 326 -26.85 -12.72 1.74
N LEU A 327 -26.62 -14.00 2.00
CA LEU A 327 -27.69 -15.02 2.13
C LEU A 327 -28.59 -14.76 3.34
N ASP A 328 -28.07 -14.11 4.38
CA ASP A 328 -28.82 -13.80 5.61
C ASP A 328 -29.69 -12.55 5.50
N ASP A 329 -29.63 -11.83 4.37
CA ASP A 329 -30.43 -10.63 4.08
C ASP A 329 -30.37 -9.58 5.21
N GLU A 330 -29.21 -9.44 5.87
CA GLU A 330 -29.04 -8.41 6.90
C GLU A 330 -29.28 -7.01 6.29
N PRO A 331 -30.24 -6.23 6.80
CA PRO A 331 -30.51 -4.91 6.25
C PRO A 331 -29.36 -3.95 6.52
N LEU A 332 -29.31 -2.87 5.74
CA LEU A 332 -28.46 -1.71 6.02
C LEU A 332 -28.55 -1.29 7.49
N LEU A 333 -27.38 -1.17 8.13
CA LEU A 333 -27.25 -0.64 9.49
C LEU A 333 -27.80 0.79 9.58
N PRO A 334 -28.40 1.19 10.72
CA PRO A 334 -28.98 2.52 10.88
C PRO A 334 -27.92 3.63 10.76
N ASP A 335 -28.36 4.88 10.83
CA ASP A 335 -27.46 6.04 10.82
C ASP A 335 -26.37 5.90 11.91
N PRO A 336 -25.12 6.28 11.61
CA PRO A 336 -24.00 6.03 12.49
C PRO A 336 -24.05 6.89 13.74
N ASP A 337 -23.68 6.29 14.87
CA ASP A 337 -23.39 6.99 16.12
C ASP A 337 -22.04 7.71 16.05
N HIS A 338 -21.09 7.13 15.30
CA HIS A 338 -19.75 7.69 15.10
C HIS A 338 -19.34 7.59 13.63
N ARG A 339 -19.01 8.73 13.00
CA ARG A 339 -18.36 8.78 11.68
C ARG A 339 -16.86 9.01 11.84
N ILE A 340 -16.05 8.19 11.17
CA ILE A 340 -14.61 8.37 11.01
C ILE A 340 -14.38 8.66 9.53
N GLU A 341 -13.74 9.78 9.23
CA GLU A 341 -13.38 10.16 7.87
C GLU A 341 -11.87 10.25 7.75
N VAL A 342 -11.33 9.55 6.75
CA VAL A 342 -9.91 9.51 6.46
C VAL A 342 -9.66 9.80 5.01
N VAL A 343 -8.64 10.62 4.76
CA VAL A 343 -8.14 10.96 3.43
C VAL A 343 -6.83 10.23 3.21
N LEU A 344 -6.80 9.34 2.22
CA LEU A 344 -5.61 8.65 1.74
C LEU A 344 -4.85 9.56 0.77
N HIS A 345 -3.55 9.74 1.00
CA HIS A 345 -2.62 10.29 0.01
C HIS A 345 -1.19 9.78 0.27
N MET A 346 -0.31 9.98 -0.71
CA MET A 346 1.12 9.67 -0.64
C MET A 346 1.94 10.96 -0.61
N GLU A 347 2.90 11.09 0.31
CA GLU A 347 3.77 12.28 0.39
C GLU A 347 5.20 11.94 0.82
N ASN A 348 6.17 12.73 0.36
CA ASN A 348 7.55 12.65 0.82
C ASN A 348 7.77 13.40 2.15
N LEU A 349 8.43 12.74 3.12
CA LEU A 349 8.84 13.39 4.37
C LEU A 349 10.28 13.90 4.30
N GLY A 350 10.75 14.52 5.39
CA GLY A 350 12.02 15.25 5.49
C GLY A 350 13.28 14.41 5.32
N ASP A 351 13.17 13.09 5.34
CA ASP A 351 14.23 12.14 4.97
C ASP A 351 14.25 11.81 3.47
N GLY A 352 13.28 12.31 2.70
CA GLY A 352 13.14 12.13 1.26
C GLY A 352 12.45 10.83 0.84
N VAL A 353 11.94 10.04 1.79
CA VAL A 353 11.18 8.81 1.52
C VAL A 353 9.70 9.16 1.36
N ASN A 354 9.02 8.44 0.45
CA ASN A 354 7.58 8.54 0.24
C ASN A 354 6.82 7.64 1.23
N TYR A 355 5.87 8.22 1.94
CA TYR A 355 5.02 7.56 2.93
C TYR A 355 3.56 7.67 2.53
N ALA A 356 2.76 6.76 3.06
CA ALA A 356 1.33 6.72 2.90
C ALA A 356 0.64 7.25 4.16
N PHE A 357 -0.42 8.02 3.96
CA PHE A 357 -1.06 8.77 5.03
C PHE A 357 -2.55 8.46 5.09
N PHE A 358 -3.06 8.47 6.32
CA PHE A 358 -4.44 8.85 6.56
C PHE A 358 -4.46 10.22 7.23
N ASN A 359 -5.14 11.17 6.58
CA ASN A 359 -5.10 12.57 6.98
C ASN A 359 -3.64 13.04 7.08
N ASN A 360 -3.19 13.56 8.22
CA ASN A 360 -1.82 14.05 8.38
C ASN A 360 -0.84 13.03 9.01
N TYR A 361 -1.26 11.77 9.13
CA TYR A 361 -0.52 10.76 9.90
C TYR A 361 -0.18 9.54 9.05
N THR A 362 1.11 9.19 9.02
CA THR A 362 1.57 7.86 8.63
C THR A 362 1.71 7.00 9.89
N TYR A 363 1.24 5.75 9.82
CA TYR A 363 1.27 4.83 10.95
C TYR A 363 2.71 4.52 11.36
N VAL A 364 3.02 4.75 12.62
CA VAL A 364 4.29 4.33 13.23
C VAL A 364 4.00 3.46 14.43
N ALA A 365 4.52 2.22 14.38
CA ALA A 365 4.35 1.25 15.45
C ALA A 365 4.77 1.82 16.82
N PRO A 366 3.90 1.73 17.86
CA PRO A 366 4.21 2.21 19.19
C PRO A 366 5.27 1.34 19.88
N LYS A 367 5.86 1.83 20.99
CA LYS A 367 6.84 1.04 21.76
C LYS A 367 6.22 -0.08 22.58
N VAL A 368 4.93 0.07 22.92
CA VAL A 368 4.12 -0.93 23.62
C VAL A 368 2.99 -1.31 22.67
N PRO A 369 2.73 -2.61 22.41
CA PRO A 369 1.60 -2.97 21.58
C PRO A 369 0.30 -2.37 22.09
N THR A 370 -0.52 -1.84 21.18
CA THR A 370 -1.73 -1.07 21.50
C THR A 370 -2.68 -1.82 22.45
N LEU A 371 -2.84 -3.14 22.28
CA LEU A 371 -3.63 -3.98 23.20
C LEU A 371 -3.06 -3.97 24.62
N LEU A 372 -1.73 -4.08 24.76
CA LEU A 372 -1.06 -4.05 26.06
C LEU A 372 -1.13 -2.68 26.70
N THR A 373 -1.13 -1.60 25.92
CA THR A 373 -1.47 -0.25 26.42
C THR A 373 -2.89 -0.21 26.97
N ALA A 374 -3.89 -0.69 26.21
CA ALA A 374 -5.28 -0.71 26.65
C ALA A 374 -5.47 -1.52 27.94
N LEU A 375 -4.88 -2.72 28.03
CA LEU A 375 -5.04 -3.62 29.17
C LEU A 375 -4.30 -3.14 30.44
N THR A 376 -3.27 -2.30 30.30
CA THR A 376 -2.45 -1.85 31.44
C THR A 376 -2.73 -0.42 31.87
N ALA A 377 -3.48 0.34 31.07
CA ALA A 377 -3.92 1.69 31.38
C ALA A 377 -4.90 1.73 32.57
N PRO A 378 -4.79 2.71 33.48
CA PRO A 378 -5.86 3.01 34.41
C PRO A 378 -7.16 3.34 33.67
N LYS A 379 -8.30 2.93 34.25
CA LYS A 379 -9.63 3.09 33.64
C LYS A 379 -9.95 4.53 33.23
N GLU A 380 -9.43 5.51 33.98
CA GLU A 380 -9.63 6.94 33.68
C GLU A 380 -8.91 7.44 32.42
N TYR A 381 -7.94 6.68 31.89
CA TYR A 381 -7.18 7.07 30.69
C TYR A 381 -7.49 6.20 29.48
N VAL A 382 -8.04 5.00 29.65
CA VAL A 382 -8.15 4.01 28.56
C VAL A 382 -9.04 4.49 27.41
N SER A 383 -10.02 5.35 27.68
CA SER A 383 -10.87 5.95 26.63
C SER A 383 -10.25 7.20 25.98
N ASN A 384 -9.00 7.56 26.31
CA ASN A 384 -8.32 8.71 25.73
C ASN A 384 -7.36 8.25 24.62
N ALA A 385 -7.72 8.53 23.36
CA ALA A 385 -6.93 8.20 22.18
C ALA A 385 -5.43 8.56 22.30
N ARG A 386 -5.09 9.65 23.02
CA ARG A 386 -3.72 10.11 23.21
C ARG A 386 -2.78 9.05 23.81
N ILE A 387 -3.26 8.16 24.69
CA ILE A 387 -2.36 7.18 25.32
C ILE A 387 -1.83 6.14 24.33
N TYR A 388 -2.51 5.99 23.19
CA TYR A 388 -2.18 5.02 22.16
C TYR A 388 -1.17 5.54 21.14
N GLY A 389 -0.75 6.80 21.25
CA GLY A 389 0.30 7.40 20.43
C GLY A 389 -0.24 8.50 19.52
N SER A 390 0.64 9.42 19.11
CA SER A 390 0.29 10.48 18.16
C SER A 390 0.33 10.03 16.70
N ASN A 391 1.02 8.92 16.41
CA ASN A 391 1.28 8.40 15.08
C ASN A 391 0.66 7.02 14.82
N THR A 392 -0.17 6.50 15.72
CA THR A 392 -0.90 5.22 15.54
C THR A 392 -2.30 5.41 14.95
N ASN A 393 -2.68 6.68 14.72
CA ASN A 393 -3.99 7.11 14.22
C ASN A 393 -5.15 6.39 14.92
N SER A 394 -5.17 6.45 16.25
CA SER A 394 -6.10 5.69 17.07
C SER A 394 -7.46 6.37 17.24
N PHE A 395 -8.54 5.63 16.97
CA PHE A 395 -9.92 6.06 17.22
C PHE A 395 -10.53 5.19 18.31
N VAL A 396 -11.11 5.80 19.34
CA VAL A 396 -11.77 5.09 20.45
C VAL A 396 -13.26 4.99 20.17
N LEU A 397 -13.81 3.78 20.19
CA LEU A 397 -15.21 3.47 19.90
C LEU A 397 -15.92 3.00 21.17
N ASN A 398 -17.19 3.38 21.37
CA ASN A 398 -17.97 2.84 22.48
C ASN A 398 -18.60 1.50 22.09
N TYR A 399 -18.88 0.68 23.10
CA TYR A 399 -19.58 -0.58 22.88
C TYR A 399 -20.98 -0.35 22.33
N GLY A 400 -21.27 -0.96 21.18
CA GLY A 400 -22.57 -0.94 20.52
C GLY A 400 -22.80 0.22 19.57
N ASP A 401 -21.85 1.15 19.41
CA ASP A 401 -21.94 2.23 18.42
C ASP A 401 -22.01 1.63 17.00
N VAL A 402 -22.86 2.19 16.14
CA VAL A 402 -22.76 2.01 14.70
C VAL A 402 -21.69 2.96 14.17
N VAL A 403 -20.63 2.39 13.62
CA VAL A 403 -19.48 3.14 13.11
C VAL A 403 -19.57 3.23 11.60
N GLU A 404 -19.46 4.43 11.06
CA GLU A 404 -19.31 4.69 9.63
C GLU A 404 -17.88 5.14 9.34
N LEU A 405 -17.17 4.38 8.53
CA LEU A 405 -15.81 4.67 8.09
C LEU A 405 -15.83 5.11 6.63
N VAL A 406 -15.52 6.38 6.41
CA VAL A 406 -15.40 7.01 5.09
C VAL A 406 -13.93 7.04 4.71
N VAL A 407 -13.60 6.43 3.57
CA VAL A 407 -12.26 6.48 2.99
C VAL A 407 -12.33 7.28 1.70
N ASN A 408 -11.71 8.44 1.70
CA ASN A 408 -11.52 9.27 0.51
C ASN A 408 -10.12 9.00 -0.05
N ASN A 409 -10.03 8.66 -1.33
CA ASN A 409 -8.78 8.35 -1.99
C ASN A 409 -8.34 9.57 -2.83
N GLU A 410 -7.26 10.25 -2.43
CA GLU A 410 -6.60 11.29 -3.25
C GLU A 410 -5.43 10.74 -4.07
N ASP A 411 -5.20 9.42 -4.04
CA ASP A 411 -4.27 8.70 -4.90
C ASP A 411 -5.01 8.17 -6.14
N ASP A 412 -4.36 8.20 -7.30
CA ASP A 412 -4.97 7.81 -8.57
C ASP A 412 -5.04 6.30 -8.80
N ASN A 413 -4.46 5.51 -7.88
CA ASN A 413 -4.47 4.06 -7.88
C ASN A 413 -5.56 3.47 -6.96
N LYS A 414 -5.83 2.17 -7.11
CA LYS A 414 -6.84 1.43 -6.32
C LYS A 414 -6.23 0.90 -5.04
N HIS A 415 -7.01 0.90 -3.95
CA HIS A 415 -6.52 0.44 -2.64
C HIS A 415 -7.51 -0.53 -1.99
N PRO A 416 -7.18 -1.83 -1.84
CA PRO A 416 -7.94 -2.74 -0.99
C PRO A 416 -7.69 -2.42 0.48
N PHE A 417 -8.73 -2.03 1.22
CA PHE A 417 -8.66 -1.87 2.66
C PHE A 417 -9.25 -3.06 3.38
N HIS A 418 -8.52 -3.55 4.37
CA HIS A 418 -8.91 -4.65 5.25
C HIS A 418 -9.19 -4.13 6.66
N LEU A 419 -10.24 -4.65 7.29
CA LEU A 419 -10.57 -4.41 8.69
C LEU A 419 -10.48 -5.72 9.49
N HIS A 420 -9.60 -5.73 10.49
CA HIS A 420 -9.54 -6.84 11.45
C HIS A 420 -10.79 -6.88 12.32
N GLY A 421 -11.17 -8.07 12.80
CA GLY A 421 -12.18 -8.24 13.85
C GLY A 421 -13.64 -8.05 13.41
N HIS A 422 -13.89 -7.63 12.18
CA HIS A 422 -15.23 -7.32 11.66
C HIS A 422 -15.41 -7.76 10.20
N GLN A 423 -16.65 -8.05 9.84
CA GLN A 423 -17.11 -7.97 8.46
C GLN A 423 -18.02 -6.74 8.36
N PHE A 424 -17.63 -5.74 7.57
CA PHE A 424 -18.35 -4.48 7.41
C PHE A 424 -19.33 -4.55 6.24
N GLN A 425 -20.39 -3.75 6.30
CA GLN A 425 -21.27 -3.43 5.17
C GLN A 425 -20.61 -2.36 4.31
N THR A 426 -20.42 -2.61 3.01
CA THR A 426 -20.03 -1.56 2.06
C THR A 426 -21.30 -0.92 1.50
N ILE A 427 -21.55 0.34 1.84
CA ILE A 427 -22.81 1.02 1.53
C ILE A 427 -22.67 2.00 0.36
N VAL A 428 -21.46 2.47 0.10
CA VAL A 428 -21.10 3.30 -1.06
C VAL A 428 -19.72 2.86 -1.52
N ARG A 429 -19.55 2.73 -2.83
CA ARG A 429 -18.24 2.69 -3.49
C ARG A 429 -18.37 3.44 -4.81
N SER A 430 -17.61 4.50 -4.97
CA SER A 430 -17.64 5.29 -6.20
C SER A 430 -16.88 4.59 -7.33
N ASP A 431 -17.13 5.03 -8.55
CA ASP A 431 -16.23 4.77 -9.69
C ASP A 431 -14.87 5.48 -9.49
N GLN A 432 -13.93 5.20 -10.39
CA GLN A 432 -12.69 5.96 -10.54
C GLN A 432 -12.93 7.33 -11.18
N TYR A 433 -12.17 8.34 -10.75
CA TYR A 433 -12.23 9.71 -11.30
C TYR A 433 -10.86 10.21 -11.79
N ASP A 434 -10.87 11.28 -12.59
CA ASP A 434 -9.65 11.97 -13.05
C ASP A 434 -9.02 12.86 -11.96
N ASP A 435 -9.84 13.38 -11.04
CA ASP A 435 -9.44 14.23 -9.91
C ASP A 435 -10.11 13.70 -8.63
N PRO A 436 -9.58 13.93 -7.41
CA PRO A 436 -10.17 13.42 -6.18
C PRO A 436 -11.62 13.88 -5.94
N HIS A 437 -12.52 12.92 -5.72
CA HIS A 437 -13.92 13.13 -5.38
C HIS A 437 -14.22 12.54 -4.00
N HIS A 438 -14.29 13.40 -2.99
CA HIS A 438 -14.62 12.99 -1.63
C HIS A 438 -16.11 12.70 -1.49
N TYR A 439 -16.44 11.80 -0.56
CA TYR A 439 -17.80 11.45 -0.22
C TYR A 439 -18.60 12.67 0.27
N ASP A 440 -19.77 12.90 -0.34
CA ASP A 440 -20.74 13.90 0.12
C ASP A 440 -22.02 13.18 0.60
N PRO A 441 -22.28 13.14 1.92
CA PRO A 441 -23.45 12.46 2.47
C PRO A 441 -24.78 13.09 2.05
N ASP A 442 -24.79 14.35 1.60
CA ASP A 442 -26.00 15.01 1.12
C ASP A 442 -26.30 14.67 -0.35
N ALA A 443 -25.29 14.22 -1.11
CA ALA A 443 -25.41 13.82 -2.51
C ALA A 443 -25.78 12.33 -2.67
N GLU A 444 -25.27 11.47 -1.78
CA GLU A 444 -25.45 10.02 -1.84
C GLU A 444 -26.61 9.55 -0.98
N THR A 445 -27.83 9.62 -1.54
CA THR A 445 -29.07 9.25 -0.83
C THR A 445 -29.62 7.86 -1.16
N ASP A 446 -29.12 7.20 -2.21
CA ASP A 446 -29.62 5.90 -2.68
C ASP A 446 -28.72 4.77 -2.19
N LEU A 447 -28.84 4.44 -0.90
CA LEU A 447 -28.06 3.38 -0.26
C LEU A 447 -28.71 2.00 -0.49
N PRO A 448 -27.92 0.92 -0.63
CA PRO A 448 -28.46 -0.42 -0.82
C PRO A 448 -29.25 -0.88 0.41
N GLU A 449 -30.44 -1.47 0.19
CA GLU A 449 -31.26 -2.01 1.28
C GLU A 449 -30.58 -3.16 2.02
N ILE A 450 -29.82 -3.99 1.28
CA ILE A 450 -29.05 -5.13 1.78
C ILE A 450 -27.64 -5.00 1.19
N PRO A 451 -26.73 -4.29 1.89
CA PRO A 451 -25.37 -4.08 1.41
C PRO A 451 -24.57 -5.38 1.40
N VAL A 452 -23.57 -5.48 0.51
CA VAL A 452 -22.56 -6.55 0.61
C VAL A 452 -21.81 -6.44 1.94
N ARG A 453 -21.56 -7.58 2.58
CA ARG A 453 -20.81 -7.66 3.84
C ARG A 453 -19.55 -8.49 3.65
N ARG A 454 -18.39 -7.95 4.05
CA ARG A 454 -17.07 -8.59 3.87
C ARG A 454 -15.99 -7.95 4.74
N ASP A 455 -14.74 -8.43 4.69
CA ASP A 455 -13.63 -7.87 5.49
C ASP A 455 -12.57 -7.11 4.68
N THR A 456 -12.58 -7.19 3.34
CA THR A 456 -11.67 -6.41 2.49
C THR A 456 -12.40 -5.81 1.29
N MET A 457 -12.31 -4.50 1.08
CA MET A 457 -12.97 -3.80 -0.04
C MET A 457 -12.05 -2.78 -0.71
N ILE A 458 -12.16 -2.65 -2.03
CA ILE A 458 -11.40 -1.66 -2.81
C ILE A 458 -12.08 -0.30 -2.73
N VAL A 459 -11.27 0.74 -2.54
CA VAL A 459 -11.60 2.10 -2.98
C VAL A 459 -10.91 2.38 -4.32
N GLU A 460 -11.68 2.89 -5.29
CA GLU A 460 -11.18 3.23 -6.62
C GLU A 460 -10.29 4.48 -6.60
N GLY A 461 -9.44 4.63 -7.61
CA GLY A 461 -8.54 5.78 -7.77
C GLY A 461 -9.30 7.11 -7.79
N ASN A 462 -8.82 8.10 -7.04
CA ASN A 462 -9.48 9.40 -6.88
C ASN A 462 -10.94 9.34 -6.40
N GLY A 463 -11.40 8.20 -5.90
CA GLY A 463 -12.77 7.94 -5.49
C GLY A 463 -12.97 7.94 -3.98
N HIS A 464 -14.06 7.34 -3.54
CA HIS A 464 -14.36 7.14 -2.13
C HIS A 464 -15.18 5.88 -1.89
N MET A 465 -15.16 5.39 -0.66
CA MET A 465 -16.05 4.34 -0.20
C MET A 465 -16.50 4.59 1.24
N VAL A 466 -17.64 4.00 1.59
CA VAL A 466 -18.24 4.12 2.91
C VAL A 466 -18.58 2.74 3.45
N LEU A 467 -18.06 2.45 4.63
CA LEU A 467 -18.22 1.18 5.33
C LEU A 467 -19.00 1.39 6.63
N ARG A 468 -19.88 0.46 7.01
CA ARG A 468 -20.56 0.44 8.31
C ARG A 468 -20.37 -0.88 9.04
N PHE A 469 -20.15 -0.82 10.35
CA PHE A 469 -20.13 -1.98 11.24
C PHE A 469 -20.56 -1.58 12.66
N GLU A 470 -20.95 -2.56 13.46
CA GLU A 470 -21.30 -2.34 14.86
C GLU A 470 -20.11 -2.66 15.78
N ALA A 471 -19.78 -1.74 16.69
CA ALA A 471 -18.70 -1.88 17.65
C ALA A 471 -19.06 -2.83 18.82
N LYS A 472 -19.30 -4.11 18.53
CA LYS A 472 -19.73 -5.15 19.48
C LYS A 472 -18.66 -6.21 19.82
N ASN A 473 -17.45 -6.04 19.32
CA ASN A 473 -16.31 -6.92 19.50
C ASN A 473 -15.14 -6.17 20.19
N PRO A 474 -15.16 -6.02 21.53
CA PRO A 474 -14.13 -5.28 22.26
C PRO A 474 -12.72 -5.78 21.96
N GLY A 475 -11.83 -4.89 21.53
CA GLY A 475 -10.53 -5.26 21.00
C GLY A 475 -9.78 -4.08 20.39
N ILE A 476 -8.55 -4.33 19.97
CA ILE A 476 -7.79 -3.42 19.12
C ILE A 476 -7.80 -3.98 17.71
N TRP A 477 -8.40 -3.27 16.77
CA TRP A 477 -8.55 -3.71 15.39
C TRP A 477 -7.75 -2.84 14.44
N PHE A 478 -6.97 -3.48 13.57
CA PHE A 478 -6.17 -2.80 12.59
C PHE A 478 -7.01 -2.57 11.32
N PHE A 479 -6.96 -1.35 10.79
CA PHE A 479 -7.56 -1.02 9.50
C PHE A 479 -6.46 -0.47 8.61
N HIS A 480 -6.19 -1.13 7.49
CA HIS A 480 -5.06 -0.79 6.65
C HIS A 480 -5.27 -1.19 5.20
N CYS A 481 -4.48 -0.58 4.32
CA CYS A 481 -4.38 -1.04 2.94
C CYS A 481 -3.69 -2.42 2.93
N HIS A 482 -4.27 -3.36 2.21
CA HIS A 482 -3.76 -4.72 2.08
C HIS A 482 -2.78 -4.87 0.89
N LEU A 483 -2.39 -3.73 0.29
CA LEU A 483 -1.14 -3.62 -0.47
C LEU A 483 -0.01 -3.51 0.55
N ASP A 484 0.77 -4.57 0.65
CA ASP A 484 1.71 -4.72 1.76
C ASP A 484 2.80 -3.63 1.76
N PHE A 485 3.21 -3.16 0.58
CA PHE A 485 4.13 -2.03 0.46
C PHE A 485 3.55 -0.73 0.98
N HIS A 486 2.23 -0.50 0.84
CA HIS A 486 1.57 0.67 1.39
C HIS A 486 1.40 0.56 2.91
N LEU A 487 1.16 -0.64 3.43
CA LEU A 487 1.20 -0.88 4.88
C LEU A 487 2.60 -0.57 5.45
N GLU A 488 3.67 -0.99 4.79
CA GLU A 488 5.05 -0.64 5.17
C GLU A 488 5.34 0.87 5.05
N GLN A 489 4.65 1.58 4.15
CA GLN A 489 4.64 3.04 4.07
C GLN A 489 3.75 3.72 5.13
N GLY A 490 3.05 2.93 5.96
CA GLY A 490 2.25 3.39 7.09
C GLY A 490 0.78 3.66 6.79
N LEU A 491 0.21 3.08 5.73
CA LEU A 491 -1.20 3.26 5.36
C LEU A 491 -2.16 2.49 6.28
N ALA A 492 -2.24 2.91 7.54
CA ALA A 492 -3.01 2.21 8.56
C ALA A 492 -3.52 3.13 9.67
N LEU A 493 -4.50 2.62 10.41
CA LEU A 493 -5.03 3.21 11.63
C LEU A 493 -5.47 2.12 12.61
N THR A 494 -5.67 2.50 13.87
CA THR A 494 -6.10 1.56 14.91
C THR A 494 -7.46 1.94 15.50
N LEU A 495 -8.37 0.97 15.56
CA LEU A 495 -9.66 1.12 16.21
C LEU A 495 -9.58 0.50 17.60
N ILE A 496 -9.77 1.33 18.62
CA ILE A 496 -9.75 0.97 20.03
C ILE A 496 -11.21 0.74 20.44
N GLU A 497 -11.69 -0.47 20.25
CA GLU A 497 -13.09 -0.79 20.40
C GLU A 497 -13.43 -1.17 21.84
N ALA A 498 -14.36 -0.42 22.44
CA ALA A 498 -14.91 -0.68 23.75
C ALA A 498 -13.82 -1.02 24.79
N PRO A 499 -12.83 -0.13 25.01
CA PRO A 499 -11.64 -0.46 25.81
C PRO A 499 -11.96 -0.79 27.27
N LEU A 500 -13.07 -0.30 27.82
CA LEU A 500 -13.50 -0.62 29.18
C LEU A 500 -14.04 -2.06 29.26
N GLU A 501 -14.86 -2.46 28.31
CA GLU A 501 -15.38 -3.82 28.14
C GLU A 501 -14.25 -4.80 27.85
N LEU A 502 -13.29 -4.39 27.01
CA LEU A 502 -12.06 -5.15 26.75
C LEU A 502 -11.31 -5.41 28.06
N GLN A 503 -11.09 -4.40 28.91
CA GLN A 503 -10.47 -4.62 30.22
C GLN A 503 -11.29 -5.57 31.10
N GLU A 504 -12.63 -5.53 31.05
CA GLU A 504 -13.48 -6.44 31.82
C GLU A 504 -13.40 -7.88 31.33
N GLN A 505 -13.29 -8.11 30.02
CA GLN A 505 -13.08 -9.45 29.46
C GLN A 505 -11.80 -10.10 30.00
N PHE A 506 -10.73 -9.31 30.18
CA PHE A 506 -9.44 -9.78 30.72
C PHE A 506 -9.30 -9.61 32.23
N ALA A 507 -10.23 -8.95 32.93
CA ALA A 507 -10.18 -8.79 34.39
C ALA A 507 -10.26 -10.13 35.15
N SER A 508 -10.92 -11.12 34.55
CA SER A 508 -11.04 -12.49 35.10
C SER A 508 -10.11 -13.52 34.44
N LYS A 509 -9.43 -13.12 33.36
CA LYS A 509 -8.54 -13.95 32.54
C LYS A 509 -7.23 -13.19 32.35
N GLU A 510 -6.28 -13.38 33.25
CA GLU A 510 -4.94 -12.84 33.03
C GLU A 510 -4.40 -13.33 31.68
N LEU A 511 -3.72 -12.46 30.95
CA LEU A 511 -3.04 -12.86 29.71
C LEU A 511 -2.12 -14.05 30.01
N PRO A 512 -2.15 -15.12 29.20
CA PRO A 512 -1.33 -16.30 29.45
C PRO A 512 0.16 -15.96 29.53
N GLU A 513 0.92 -16.70 30.35
CA GLU A 513 2.36 -16.44 30.52
C GLU A 513 3.12 -16.55 29.19
N TYR A 514 2.73 -17.47 28.30
CA TYR A 514 3.34 -17.61 26.97
C TYR A 514 3.14 -16.36 26.10
N PHE A 515 2.02 -15.66 26.26
CA PHE A 515 1.74 -14.43 25.51
C PHE A 515 2.73 -13.34 25.90
N LEU A 516 2.91 -13.13 27.21
CA LEU A 516 3.88 -12.17 27.74
C LEU A 516 5.34 -12.63 27.56
N HIS A 517 5.58 -13.92 27.31
CA HIS A 517 6.92 -14.44 27.03
C HIS A 517 7.50 -13.82 25.76
N ALA A 518 6.71 -13.71 24.69
CA ALA A 518 7.15 -13.09 23.44
C ALA A 518 7.70 -11.67 23.68
N CYS A 519 6.98 -10.85 24.45
CA CYS A 519 7.43 -9.50 24.81
C CYS A 519 8.72 -9.47 25.63
N LYS A 520 8.87 -10.40 26.59
CA LYS A 520 10.10 -10.50 27.41
C LYS A 520 11.28 -10.92 26.55
N ALA A 521 11.09 -11.89 25.66
CA ALA A 521 12.13 -12.42 24.79
C ALA A 521 12.53 -11.42 23.69
N SER A 522 11.60 -10.61 23.20
CA SER A 522 11.84 -9.56 22.21
C SER A 522 12.32 -8.23 22.81
N GLU A 523 12.50 -8.17 24.13
CA GLU A 523 12.80 -6.95 24.88
C GLU A 523 11.80 -5.80 24.60
N THR A 524 10.58 -6.14 24.21
CA THR A 524 9.52 -5.17 23.89
C THR A 524 8.77 -4.77 25.16
N PRO A 525 8.66 -3.47 25.47
CA PRO A 525 7.82 -2.98 26.56
C PRO A 525 6.37 -3.48 26.41
N TYR A 526 5.80 -4.04 27.49
CA TYR A 526 4.44 -4.60 27.49
C TYR A 526 3.51 -3.93 28.52
N LYS A 527 3.90 -2.73 29.01
CA LYS A 527 3.12 -1.91 29.93
C LYS A 527 3.34 -0.43 29.64
N GLY A 528 2.30 0.37 29.82
CA GLY A 528 2.36 1.82 29.65
C GLY A 528 1.68 2.31 28.38
N ASN A 529 1.72 3.62 28.17
CA ASN A 529 1.25 4.26 26.95
C ASN A 529 2.18 3.93 25.75
N ALA A 530 1.89 4.48 24.57
CA ALA A 530 2.69 4.25 23.36
C ALA A 530 4.19 4.62 23.47
N ALA A 531 4.57 5.46 24.45
CA ALA A 531 5.95 5.82 24.77
C ALA A 531 6.58 4.92 25.85
N ALA A 532 5.88 3.87 26.30
CA ALA A 532 6.22 3.02 27.45
C ALA A 532 6.22 3.75 28.82
N ASN A 533 5.49 4.85 28.95
CA ASN A 533 5.32 5.55 30.23
C ASN A 533 4.21 4.89 31.06
N THR A 534 4.54 4.50 32.30
CA THR A 534 3.62 3.79 33.21
C THR A 534 3.10 4.67 34.35
N LYS A 535 3.63 5.89 34.51
CA LYS A 535 3.27 6.81 35.60
C LYS A 535 2.48 8.02 35.11
N HIS A 536 2.93 8.60 34.00
CA HIS A 536 2.32 9.79 33.40
C HIS A 536 1.73 9.41 32.04
N TRP A 537 0.52 8.86 32.04
CA TRP A 537 -0.09 8.24 30.86
C TRP A 537 -0.32 9.17 29.67
N LEU A 538 -0.42 10.48 29.89
CA LEU A 538 -0.56 11.49 28.84
C LEU A 538 0.77 12.04 28.31
N ASP A 539 1.89 11.67 28.92
CA ASP A 539 3.23 12.05 28.52
C ASP A 539 3.80 11.02 27.53
N LEU A 540 3.85 11.43 26.26
CA LEU A 540 4.36 10.65 25.14
C LEU A 540 5.81 11.00 24.78
N THR A 541 6.55 11.65 25.68
CA THR A 541 7.95 12.03 25.42
C THR A 541 8.77 10.80 25.05
N GLY A 542 9.31 10.79 23.83
CA GLY A 542 10.10 9.68 23.30
C GLY A 542 9.27 8.55 22.70
N GLU A 543 7.99 8.75 22.38
CA GLU A 543 7.27 7.85 21.48
C GLU A 543 7.95 7.74 20.11
N ASN A 544 7.60 6.70 19.35
CA ASN A 544 7.98 6.61 17.95
C ASN A 544 7.06 7.53 17.14
N VAL A 545 7.62 8.33 16.25
CA VAL A 545 6.89 9.29 15.41
C VAL A 545 7.38 9.23 13.98
N GLN A 546 6.55 9.67 13.04
CA GLN A 546 6.95 9.82 11.65
C GLN A 546 8.11 10.82 11.50
N PRO A 547 8.93 10.71 10.44
CA PRO A 547 9.88 11.76 10.08
C PRO A 547 9.19 13.14 9.97
N PRO A 548 9.88 14.25 10.28
CA PRO A 548 9.31 15.57 10.10
C PRO A 548 8.97 15.83 8.62
N PRO A 549 7.99 16.68 8.30
CA PRO A 549 7.68 17.03 6.91
C PRO A 549 8.88 17.68 6.21
N LEU A 550 8.85 17.71 4.88
CA LEU A 550 9.81 18.47 4.09
C LEU A 550 9.80 19.95 4.51
N PRO A 551 10.95 20.64 4.57
CA PRO A 551 10.99 22.04 4.94
C PRO A 551 10.27 22.92 3.91
N ASP A 552 9.46 23.86 4.37
CA ASP A 552 8.84 24.88 3.52
C ASP A 552 9.91 25.75 2.84
N GLY A 553 10.18 25.47 1.57
CA GLY A 553 11.09 26.23 0.72
C GLY A 553 12.58 26.03 1.03
N PHE A 554 13.38 27.08 0.78
CA PHE A 554 14.84 26.98 0.92
C PHE A 554 15.25 26.89 2.40
N THR A 555 16.04 25.88 2.73
CA THR A 555 16.73 25.85 4.03
C THR A 555 17.71 27.02 4.14
N PHE A 556 18.14 27.36 5.36
CA PHE A 556 19.18 28.38 5.57
C PHE A 556 20.45 28.10 4.73
N LYS A 557 20.86 26.83 4.64
CA LYS A 557 21.97 26.40 3.77
C LYS A 557 21.67 26.68 2.30
N GLY A 558 20.44 26.44 1.87
CA GLY A 558 19.96 26.75 0.54
C GLY A 558 20.01 28.24 0.21
N TYR A 559 19.57 29.12 1.12
CA TYR A 559 19.70 30.58 0.95
C TYR A 559 21.17 31.02 0.87
N VAL A 560 22.05 30.46 1.70
CA VAL A 560 23.50 30.75 1.64
C VAL A 560 24.10 30.30 0.31
N ALA A 561 23.75 29.10 -0.16
CA ALA A 561 24.20 28.59 -1.45
C ALA A 561 23.73 29.47 -2.60
N LEU A 562 22.44 29.83 -2.63
CA LEU A 562 21.86 30.72 -3.62
C LEU A 562 22.56 32.09 -3.64
N ALA A 563 22.81 32.67 -2.45
CA ALA A 563 23.52 33.93 -2.32
C ALA A 563 24.96 33.83 -2.84
N ALA A 564 25.69 32.76 -2.50
CA ALA A 564 27.05 32.52 -2.96
C ALA A 564 27.12 32.36 -4.49
N CYS A 565 26.23 31.53 -5.07
CA CYS A 565 26.13 31.35 -6.52
C CYS A 565 25.78 32.66 -7.22
N THR A 566 24.88 33.46 -6.66
CA THR A 566 24.50 34.78 -7.20
C THR A 566 25.69 35.74 -7.22
N VAL A 567 26.47 35.80 -6.13
CA VAL A 567 27.69 36.64 -6.06
C VAL A 567 28.72 36.21 -7.10
N VAL A 568 28.94 34.90 -7.26
CA VAL A 568 29.86 34.36 -8.28
C VAL A 568 29.37 34.71 -9.69
N ALA A 569 28.06 34.59 -9.97
CA ALA A 569 27.48 34.95 -11.26
C ALA A 569 27.63 36.45 -11.56
N LEU A 570 27.34 37.33 -10.59
CA LEU A 570 27.53 38.78 -10.72
C LEU A 570 29.00 39.14 -10.93
N TYR A 571 29.92 38.47 -10.24
CA TYR A 571 31.35 38.64 -10.48
C TYR A 571 31.75 38.21 -11.90
N GLY A 572 31.22 37.08 -12.38
CA GLY A 572 31.41 36.62 -13.75
C GLY A 572 30.93 37.65 -14.79
N LEU A 573 29.72 38.20 -14.61
CA LEU A 573 29.19 39.26 -15.47
C LEU A 573 30.05 40.53 -15.45
N LYS A 574 30.53 40.96 -14.27
CA LYS A 574 31.45 42.10 -14.14
C LYS A 574 32.78 41.86 -14.86
N CYS A 575 33.33 40.66 -14.76
CA CYS A 575 34.54 40.28 -15.49
C CYS A 575 34.32 40.36 -16.99
N ILE A 576 33.23 39.78 -17.52
CA ILE A 576 32.89 39.84 -18.95
C ILE A 576 32.76 41.29 -19.41
N TYR A 577 32.02 42.14 -18.68
CA TYR A 577 31.90 43.56 -18.99
C TYR A 577 33.26 44.26 -19.02
N SER A 578 34.10 44.02 -18.01
CA SER A 578 35.38 44.72 -17.87
C SER A 578 36.38 44.33 -18.97
N TYR A 579 36.41 43.05 -19.35
CA TYR A 579 37.25 42.58 -20.46
C TYR A 579 36.68 42.99 -21.83
N GLY A 580 35.36 42.93 -22.01
CA GLY A 580 34.71 43.31 -23.27
C GLY A 580 34.75 44.82 -23.57
N MET A 581 34.64 45.67 -22.56
CA MET A 581 34.68 47.14 -22.72
C MET A 581 36.09 47.73 -22.59
N GLY A 582 37.04 46.98 -22.02
CA GLY A 582 38.42 47.43 -21.82
C GLY A 582 39.14 47.79 -23.12
N ASP A 583 38.80 47.14 -24.24
CA ASP A 583 39.38 47.43 -25.55
C ASP A 583 38.77 48.67 -26.22
N LEU A 584 37.51 49.01 -25.93
CA LEU A 584 36.85 50.21 -26.46
C LEU A 584 37.37 51.51 -25.81
N ASN A 585 37.63 51.49 -24.50
CA ASN A 585 38.15 52.69 -23.82
C ASN A 585 39.60 53.04 -24.21
N LYS A 586 40.37 52.10 -24.76
CA LYS A 586 41.72 52.38 -25.26
C LYS A 586 41.70 53.09 -26.61
N SER A 587 40.75 52.81 -27.49
CA SER A 587 40.69 53.45 -28.82
C SER A 587 40.22 54.90 -28.75
N GLU A 588 39.25 55.23 -27.87
CA GLU A 588 38.78 56.60 -27.69
C GLU A 588 39.86 57.55 -27.16
N ASN A 589 40.68 57.09 -26.21
CA ASN A 589 41.74 57.91 -25.62
C ASN A 589 42.88 58.21 -26.61
N VAL A 590 43.21 57.27 -27.51
CA VAL A 590 44.22 57.50 -28.57
C VAL A 590 43.71 58.54 -29.59
N ALA A 591 42.45 58.43 -30.01
CA ALA A 591 41.83 59.39 -30.93
C ALA A 591 41.69 60.80 -30.32
N ALA A 592 41.51 60.92 -29.01
CA ALA A 592 41.48 62.21 -28.32
C ALA A 592 42.86 62.89 -28.25
N ASP A 593 43.92 62.12 -28.00
CA ASP A 593 45.29 62.65 -27.93
C ASP A 593 45.82 63.08 -29.32
N GLU A 594 45.54 62.31 -30.38
CA GLU A 594 45.90 62.70 -31.76
C GLU A 594 45.21 64.00 -32.19
N ARG A 595 43.92 64.18 -31.88
CA ARG A 595 43.18 65.43 -32.12
C ARG A 595 43.80 66.62 -31.39
N ARG A 596 44.22 66.42 -30.13
CA ARG A 596 44.88 67.48 -29.36
C ARG A 596 46.22 67.89 -29.97
N MET A 597 46.95 66.93 -30.54
CA MET A 597 48.22 67.19 -31.21
C MET A 597 48.03 67.96 -32.53
N ILE A 598 47.05 67.58 -33.36
CA ILE A 598 46.70 68.25 -34.61
C ILE A 598 46.29 69.71 -34.35
N ARG A 599 45.42 69.97 -33.37
CA ARG A 599 45.01 71.35 -33.03
C ARG A 599 46.17 72.22 -32.57
N LYS A 600 47.10 71.67 -31.77
CA LYS A 600 48.31 72.40 -31.36
C LYS A 600 49.21 72.73 -32.56
N LEU A 601 49.37 71.79 -33.50
CA LEU A 601 50.13 72.01 -34.73
C LEU A 601 49.49 73.11 -35.59
N MET A 602 48.17 73.07 -35.80
CA MET A 602 47.45 74.11 -36.55
C MET A 602 47.61 75.50 -35.95
N LEU A 603 47.50 75.63 -34.62
CA LEU A 603 47.69 76.92 -33.95
C LEU A 603 49.10 77.47 -34.18
N LYS A 604 50.12 76.61 -34.05
CA LYS A 604 51.52 77.00 -34.23
C LYS A 604 51.83 77.40 -35.67
N LEU A 605 51.32 76.63 -36.64
CA LEU A 605 51.45 76.92 -38.08
C LEU A 605 50.75 78.22 -38.47
N ASN A 606 49.57 78.50 -37.90
CA ASN A 606 48.87 79.76 -38.11
C ASN A 606 49.62 80.97 -37.53
N GLU A 607 50.25 80.83 -36.36
CA GLU A 607 51.13 81.86 -35.80
C GLU A 607 52.36 82.10 -36.70
N GLU A 608 53.06 81.04 -37.12
CA GLU A 608 54.20 81.15 -38.04
C GLU A 608 53.80 81.73 -39.39
N GLN A 609 52.61 81.39 -39.91
CA GLN A 609 52.08 81.98 -41.15
C GLN A 609 51.84 83.49 -40.99
N ARG A 610 51.28 83.93 -39.85
CA ARG A 610 51.09 85.37 -39.58
C ARG A 610 52.42 86.12 -39.49
N GLU A 611 53.42 85.54 -38.82
CA GLU A 611 54.77 86.12 -38.77
C GLU A 611 55.39 86.20 -40.17
N MET A 612 55.30 85.15 -40.97
CA MET A 612 55.81 85.15 -42.35
C MET A 612 55.07 86.13 -43.28
N LEU A 613 53.77 86.34 -43.10
CA LEU A 613 52.99 87.31 -43.87
C LEU A 613 53.39 88.76 -43.55
N SER A 614 53.85 89.02 -42.33
CA SER A 614 54.36 90.33 -41.89
C SER A 614 55.81 90.60 -42.32
N SER A 615 56.57 89.55 -42.65
CA SER A 615 57.97 89.62 -43.08
C SER A 615 58.09 89.95 -44.58
N SER A 616 58.83 91.02 -44.91
CA SER A 616 59.07 91.45 -46.30
C SER A 616 60.10 90.59 -47.06
N THR A 617 60.57 89.48 -46.48
CA THR A 617 61.64 88.63 -47.03
C THR A 617 61.21 87.18 -47.32
N SER A 618 59.95 86.79 -47.11
CA SER A 618 59.49 85.44 -47.44
C SER A 618 59.05 85.32 -48.91
N THR A 619 59.52 84.31 -49.63
CA THR A 619 59.17 84.07 -51.04
C THR A 619 57.74 83.53 -51.19
N VAL A 620 57.04 83.94 -52.27
CA VAL A 620 55.64 83.55 -52.55
C VAL A 620 55.41 82.05 -52.45
N LYS A 621 56.35 81.24 -52.96
CA LYS A 621 56.28 79.77 -52.94
C LYS A 621 56.16 79.19 -51.52
N LYS A 622 56.90 79.72 -50.53
CA LYS A 622 56.82 79.25 -49.14
C LYS A 622 55.50 79.59 -48.46
N ARG A 623 54.87 80.71 -48.84
CA ARG A 623 53.55 81.10 -48.33
C ARG A 623 52.46 80.18 -48.88
N GLU A 624 52.58 79.77 -50.13
CA GLU A 624 51.68 78.80 -50.78
C GLU A 624 51.79 77.42 -50.11
N GLU A 625 53.00 76.90 -49.94
CA GLU A 625 53.24 75.60 -49.28
C GLU A 625 52.71 75.57 -47.84
N MET A 626 52.90 76.66 -47.08
CA MET A 626 52.37 76.78 -45.71
C MET A 626 50.84 76.83 -45.69
N ARG A 627 50.22 77.55 -46.64
CA ARG A 627 48.75 77.60 -46.75
C ARG A 627 48.17 76.23 -47.11
N GLN A 628 48.82 75.52 -48.02
CA GLN A 628 48.39 74.19 -48.43
C GLN A 628 48.48 73.18 -47.27
N MET A 629 49.53 73.25 -46.45
CA MET A 629 49.63 72.44 -45.22
C MET A 629 48.53 72.76 -44.20
N ILE A 630 48.14 74.03 -44.06
CA ILE A 630 47.05 74.42 -43.16
C ILE A 630 45.72 73.89 -43.68
N GLU A 631 45.45 74.00 -44.98
CA GLU A 631 44.23 73.46 -45.60
C GLU A 631 44.13 71.93 -45.45
N GLU A 632 45.23 71.19 -45.66
CA GLU A 632 45.25 69.74 -45.44
C GLU A 632 44.98 69.36 -43.98
N LEU A 633 45.52 70.12 -43.03
CA LEU A 633 45.27 69.89 -41.59
C LEU A 633 43.83 70.27 -41.19
N GLU A 634 43.24 71.30 -41.78
CA GLU A 634 41.84 71.66 -41.58
C GLU A 634 40.90 70.59 -42.15
N GLU A 635 41.22 70.03 -43.31
CA GLU A 635 40.46 68.93 -43.91
C GLU A 635 40.55 67.67 -43.05
N LEU A 636 41.74 67.37 -42.50
CA LEU A 636 41.94 66.25 -41.58
C LEU A 636 41.12 66.43 -40.29
N ASP A 637 41.19 67.61 -39.64
CA ASP A 637 40.41 67.91 -38.44
C ASP A 637 38.90 67.89 -38.72
N LYS A 638 38.46 68.30 -39.92
CA LYS A 638 37.06 68.19 -40.35
C LYS A 638 36.61 66.73 -40.49
N ARG A 639 37.40 65.86 -41.12
CA ARG A 639 37.09 64.42 -41.22
C ARG A 639 36.98 63.77 -39.84
N PHE A 640 37.80 64.20 -38.88
CA PHE A 640 37.70 63.75 -37.49
C PHE A 640 36.44 64.25 -36.76
N ARG A 641 35.87 65.40 -37.15
CA ARG A 641 34.58 65.89 -36.61
C ARG A 641 33.37 65.20 -37.24
N GLU A 642 33.46 64.77 -38.49
CA GLU A 642 32.38 64.04 -39.18
C GLU A 642 32.27 62.56 -38.77
N LEU A 643 33.22 62.06 -37.97
CA LEU A 643 33.21 60.72 -37.37
C LEU A 643 32.60 60.70 -35.95
N GLU A 644 32.18 61.85 -35.42
CA GLU A 644 31.27 62.00 -34.26
C GLU A 644 29.82 62.04 -34.73
#